data_AF-A0A7X7RIR3-F1
#
_entry.id   AF-A0A7X7RIR3-F1
#
_cell.length_a   1.000
_cell.length_b   1.000
_cell.length_c   1.000
_cell.angle_alpha   90.00
_cell.angle_beta   90.00
_cell.angle_gamma   90.00
#
_symmetry.space_group_name_H-M   'P 1'
#
loop_
_entity.id
_entity.type
_entity.pdbx_description
1 polymer ?
#
loop_
_entity_poly.entity_id
_entity_poly.type
_entity_poly.pdbx_seq_one_letter_code
_entity_poly.pdbx_strand_id
1 'polypeptide(L)'
;MRFFALALFLAMLSFATGELLPNGSFARGLSGWQPHYFQGQKPDYLSLEIIEGAGGDDNFALRVQKTAEGSAVLINTFSPRLKSETPYRFKFSYQARATATGIDEPVLLCRLTITGTQDGKPHHRYKWLRCPNSSSWALADTGPLGLVTLPDCKNLLITFFFSKQGEYLLDEISLQEVDIEAPVLEAAGEKLYFQARSQNRELPPEAGTLPSPLALYNRNPGEVYPDSVPRPDELLRGLHALAVPGEYVTRYCALYASAEAKLGPVQVSELRTPEGDLLPDSLWQEYQVEHLTRFARRPYYRIIPERLVDWSGGILSAGGNRILCLQAKIPAGQRAGTYSGQVRLTDDLMLPLTLEVLPFQLEPPEVDYLMYATVVYRHDRLAEGETIRMLKEIRELGINGIVHHGGIWDEPTLQKYCRILAAAGLTGSTILDFGSVLENHVYRRLHQQPPDPNQKYLDKYDHPEIRAGFQEYLEKFAGWFRQYDPQRNWYYQGFDEPAFFGLERVLWEYPLAKAAGVKVSGTVYTRPALRQLGPNIDLSLLSYRSAQEEQEFQAVSRETGVKYYLLGAGSYFQQQGFVAVNRFLAGAYLFKLGLPGHVSWSYQYHCQEFEQLKIAYNLAWPRQDCSRRRSDSTLQAEGLREGIIDYRFLQTFRNLKTDPAQQQQDQELLQRLIQEIIPWSEDFRAGSDCLSPANLDYQAQENLRLLLARRICARVQGQSPPQYDWSWIKEQDCAGLTLVRHPLLWNPVSGQRATCRLTGLENAAAVSCRIIAQDGRAWHADPVTPRQGWAVVPLPAVPPGAYCAEYRLGENAVRRKILVVQ
;
A
#
# COMPACT_ATOMS: atom_id res chain seq x y z
N MET A 1 14.43 -22.59 10.10
CA MET A 1 15.58 -21.79 10.62
C MET A 1 16.82 -22.63 10.96
N ARG A 2 16.74 -23.76 11.69
CA ARG A 2 17.93 -24.59 12.01
C ARG A 2 18.69 -25.16 10.79
N PHE A 3 17.99 -25.46 9.69
CA PHE A 3 18.59 -25.94 8.43
C PHE A 3 19.38 -24.89 7.63
N PHE A 4 19.11 -23.59 7.85
CA PHE A 4 19.80 -22.49 7.16
C PHE A 4 21.16 -22.16 7.79
N ALA A 5 21.33 -22.44 9.09
CA ALA A 5 22.57 -22.17 9.81
C ALA A 5 23.73 -23.09 9.36
N LEU A 6 23.43 -24.33 8.94
CA LEU A 6 24.44 -25.32 8.58
C LEU A 6 25.07 -25.08 7.20
N ALA A 7 24.27 -24.68 6.20
CA ALA A 7 24.78 -24.33 4.86
C ALA A 7 25.65 -23.05 4.89
N LEU A 8 25.32 -22.10 5.78
CA LEU A 8 26.11 -20.88 5.99
C LEU A 8 27.44 -21.16 6.71
N PHE A 9 27.46 -22.11 7.64
CA PHE A 9 28.66 -22.49 8.41
C PHE A 9 29.73 -23.16 7.52
N LEU A 10 29.32 -23.94 6.53
CA LEU A 10 30.23 -24.63 5.61
C LEU A 10 30.76 -23.73 4.47
N ALA A 11 29.98 -22.73 4.03
CA ALA A 11 30.41 -21.76 3.03
C ALA A 11 31.52 -20.80 3.53
N MET A 12 31.73 -20.70 4.86
CA MET A 12 32.80 -19.89 5.45
C MET A 12 34.19 -20.56 5.41
N LEU A 13 34.32 -21.79 4.89
CA LEU A 13 35.57 -22.55 4.89
C LEU A 13 36.33 -22.54 3.53
N SER A 14 35.81 -21.91 2.48
CA SER A 14 36.48 -21.81 1.17
C SER A 14 36.88 -20.36 0.86
N PHE A 15 38.17 -20.04 0.89
CA PHE A 15 38.69 -18.71 0.58
C PHE A 15 39.39 -18.71 -0.79
N ALA A 16 38.88 -17.90 -1.73
CA ALA A 16 39.61 -17.46 -2.91
C ALA A 16 39.59 -15.93 -2.94
N THR A 17 40.77 -15.31 -2.93
CA THR A 17 40.92 -13.84 -3.03
C THR A 17 40.94 -13.44 -4.50
N GLY A 18 40.00 -12.60 -4.95
CA GLY A 18 39.96 -12.06 -6.31
C GLY A 18 39.56 -10.58 -6.31
N GLU A 19 40.06 -9.83 -7.30
CA GLU A 19 39.68 -8.43 -7.54
C GLU A 19 38.23 -8.30 -8.04
N LEU A 20 37.60 -7.16 -7.77
CA LEU A 20 36.27 -6.78 -8.26
C LEU A 20 36.19 -6.97 -9.77
N LEU A 21 35.19 -7.71 -10.26
CA LEU A 21 34.94 -7.95 -11.69
C LEU A 21 34.80 -6.61 -12.45
N PRO A 22 35.83 -6.12 -13.15
CA PRO A 22 35.74 -4.91 -13.94
C PRO A 22 35.29 -5.33 -15.34
N ASN A 23 33.97 -5.44 -15.57
CA ASN A 23 33.35 -5.70 -16.88
C ASN A 23 33.94 -6.84 -17.75
N GLY A 24 34.69 -7.81 -17.20
CA GLY A 24 35.49 -8.73 -18.01
C GLY A 24 35.17 -10.19 -17.78
N SER A 25 34.56 -10.82 -18.78
CA SER A 25 34.52 -12.27 -19.06
C SER A 25 34.21 -13.19 -17.87
N PHE A 26 32.98 -13.71 -17.88
CA PHE A 26 32.47 -14.80 -17.04
C PHE A 26 33.47 -15.96 -16.86
N ALA A 27 34.32 -16.24 -17.85
CA ALA A 27 35.36 -17.27 -17.84
C ALA A 27 36.37 -17.15 -16.67
N ARG A 28 36.71 -15.94 -16.21
CA ARG A 28 37.66 -15.75 -15.09
C ARG A 28 37.02 -15.89 -13.70
N GLY A 29 35.70 -15.71 -13.58
CA GLY A 29 34.96 -15.81 -12.31
C GLY A 29 34.47 -17.22 -11.97
N LEU A 30 34.64 -18.19 -12.87
CA LEU A 30 34.04 -19.53 -12.78
C LEU A 30 34.68 -20.46 -11.74
N SER A 31 35.96 -20.25 -11.36
CA SER A 31 36.64 -21.08 -10.36
C SER A 31 36.03 -21.01 -8.96
N GLY A 32 35.16 -20.01 -8.69
CA GLY A 32 34.49 -19.83 -7.39
C GLY A 32 33.04 -20.34 -7.30
N TRP A 33 32.38 -20.69 -8.41
CA TRP A 33 30.98 -21.15 -8.36
C TRP A 33 30.92 -22.62 -7.95
N GLN A 34 30.25 -22.93 -6.83
CA GLN A 34 30.09 -24.30 -6.37
C GLN A 34 28.60 -24.66 -6.24
N PRO A 35 28.12 -25.76 -6.86
CA PRO A 35 26.80 -26.26 -6.54
C PRO A 35 26.75 -26.68 -5.08
N HIS A 36 25.74 -26.21 -4.35
CA HIS A 36 25.51 -26.63 -2.98
C HIS A 36 24.19 -27.38 -2.89
N TYR A 37 24.27 -28.59 -2.33
CA TYR A 37 23.14 -29.49 -2.27
C TYR A 37 22.57 -29.54 -0.86
N PHE A 38 21.24 -29.42 -0.75
CA PHE A 38 20.55 -29.71 0.49
C PHE A 38 20.73 -31.20 0.81
N GLN A 39 21.29 -31.52 1.98
CA GLN A 39 21.59 -32.89 2.48
C GLN A 39 22.89 -33.55 1.99
N GLY A 40 23.79 -32.84 1.29
CA GLY A 40 25.14 -33.34 1.01
C GLY A 40 25.26 -34.46 -0.04
N GLN A 41 24.15 -34.90 -0.64
CA GLN A 41 24.18 -35.74 -1.84
C GLN A 41 23.98 -34.85 -3.07
N LYS A 42 24.81 -35.05 -4.10
CA LYS A 42 24.60 -34.45 -5.42
C LYS A 42 23.30 -35.05 -5.97
N PRO A 43 22.22 -34.28 -6.13
CA PRO A 43 21.02 -34.79 -6.72
C PRO A 43 21.27 -35.06 -8.20
N ASP A 44 20.86 -36.24 -8.68
CA ASP A 44 20.89 -36.60 -10.10
C ASP A 44 20.02 -35.67 -10.97
N TYR A 45 19.22 -34.82 -10.34
CA TYR A 45 18.27 -33.93 -11.00
C TYR A 45 18.79 -32.52 -11.30
N LEU A 46 20.05 -32.17 -11.00
CA LEU A 46 20.63 -30.86 -11.29
C LEU A 46 21.95 -30.98 -12.05
N SER A 47 22.04 -30.39 -13.25
CA SER A 47 23.30 -30.24 -13.98
C SER A 47 23.67 -28.77 -14.16
N LEU A 48 24.98 -28.50 -14.17
CA LEU A 48 25.57 -27.20 -14.43
C LEU A 48 26.51 -27.35 -15.62
N GLU A 49 26.31 -26.53 -16.63
CA GLU A 49 27.12 -26.49 -17.85
C GLU A 49 27.47 -25.02 -18.15
N ILE A 50 28.71 -24.77 -18.56
CA ILE A 50 29.10 -23.46 -19.09
C ILE A 50 28.95 -23.56 -20.60
N ILE A 51 28.19 -22.64 -21.19
CA ILE A 51 27.97 -22.59 -22.64
C ILE A 51 28.61 -21.33 -23.23
N GLU A 52 29.38 -21.51 -24.30
CA GLU A 52 29.94 -20.43 -25.12
C GLU A 52 28.89 -19.94 -26.13
N GLY A 53 28.85 -18.63 -26.38
CA GLY A 53 28.07 -18.01 -27.46
C GLY A 53 26.57 -17.79 -27.19
N ALA A 54 26.08 -18.01 -25.95
CA ALA A 54 24.65 -17.94 -25.65
C ALA A 54 24.02 -16.52 -25.74
N GLY A 55 24.87 -15.48 -25.82
CA GLY A 55 24.47 -14.07 -25.89
C GLY A 55 25.19 -13.25 -26.98
N GLY A 56 25.81 -13.90 -27.98
CA GLY A 56 26.68 -13.27 -28.99
C GLY A 56 28.11 -13.83 -28.96
N ASP A 57 28.92 -13.52 -29.99
CA ASP A 57 30.17 -14.23 -30.36
C ASP A 57 31.31 -14.24 -29.31
N ASP A 58 31.17 -13.64 -28.13
CA ASP A 58 32.20 -13.64 -27.07
C ASP A 58 31.64 -13.83 -25.63
N ASN A 59 30.38 -14.24 -25.47
CA ASN A 59 29.73 -14.36 -24.16
C ASN A 59 29.66 -15.81 -23.65
N PHE A 60 29.78 -16.00 -22.33
CA PHE A 60 29.60 -17.30 -21.68
C PHE A 60 28.40 -17.22 -20.73
N ALA A 61 27.49 -18.20 -20.80
CA ALA A 61 26.39 -18.32 -19.85
C ALA A 61 26.54 -19.56 -18.97
N LEU A 62 26.07 -19.47 -17.73
CA LEU A 62 25.87 -20.64 -16.89
C LEU A 62 24.48 -21.24 -17.18
N ARG A 63 24.46 -22.43 -17.77
CA ARG A 63 23.28 -23.25 -17.94
C ARG A 63 23.07 -24.11 -16.69
N VAL A 64 21.85 -24.07 -16.17
CA VAL A 64 21.38 -24.90 -15.07
C VAL A 64 20.20 -25.72 -15.56
N GLN A 65 20.32 -27.04 -15.60
CA GLN A 65 19.21 -27.94 -15.92
C GLN A 65 18.68 -28.55 -14.63
N LYS A 66 17.38 -28.43 -14.38
CA LYS A 66 16.70 -29.06 -13.25
C LYS A 66 15.60 -30.00 -13.73
N THR A 67 15.75 -31.30 -13.50
CA THR A 67 14.89 -32.36 -14.07
C THR A 67 13.87 -32.94 -13.10
N ALA A 68 13.90 -32.59 -11.81
CA ALA A 68 12.94 -33.04 -10.80
C ALA A 68 12.42 -31.90 -9.91
N GLU A 69 11.27 -32.12 -9.28
CA GLU A 69 10.70 -31.18 -8.31
C GLU A 69 11.56 -31.13 -7.03
N GLY A 70 11.59 -29.98 -6.37
CA GLY A 70 12.45 -29.72 -5.21
C GLY A 70 13.11 -28.35 -5.28
N SER A 71 13.80 -27.91 -4.23
CA SER A 71 14.58 -26.67 -4.26
C SER A 71 16.04 -26.97 -4.59
N ALA A 72 16.58 -26.34 -5.64
CA ALA A 72 18.01 -26.38 -5.96
C ALA A 72 18.62 -25.01 -5.69
N VAL A 73 19.85 -25.00 -5.18
CA VAL A 73 20.56 -23.78 -4.80
C VAL A 73 21.96 -23.78 -5.43
N LEU A 74 22.27 -22.71 -6.15
CA LEU A 74 23.64 -22.43 -6.58
C LEU A 74 24.18 -21.31 -5.68
N ILE A 75 25.33 -21.55 -5.07
CA ILE A 75 25.96 -20.62 -4.15
C ILE A 75 27.33 -20.25 -4.71
N ASN A 76 27.64 -18.97 -4.72
CA ASN A 76 29.01 -18.51 -4.88
C ASN A 76 29.34 -17.53 -3.76
N THR A 77 30.37 -17.87 -3.00
CA THR A 77 30.96 -17.02 -1.98
C THR A 77 32.14 -16.30 -2.60
N PHE A 78 32.00 -14.98 -2.72
CA PHE A 78 33.11 -14.13 -3.07
C PHE A 78 33.65 -13.46 -1.80
N SER A 79 34.97 -13.28 -1.72
CA SER A 79 35.61 -12.33 -0.81
C SER A 79 36.17 -11.13 -1.61
N PRO A 80 35.33 -10.36 -2.33
CA PRO A 80 35.83 -9.21 -3.04
C PRO A 80 36.30 -8.17 -2.03
N ARG A 81 37.32 -7.39 -2.38
CA ARG A 81 37.68 -6.18 -1.63
C ARG A 81 36.59 -5.12 -1.81
N LEU A 82 35.48 -5.29 -1.11
CA LEU A 82 34.41 -4.29 -1.09
C LEU A 82 34.81 -3.15 -0.17
N LYS A 83 34.60 -1.91 -0.61
CA LYS A 83 34.75 -0.75 0.26
C LYS A 83 33.68 -0.80 1.33
N SER A 84 34.05 -0.38 2.53
CA SER A 84 33.14 -0.24 3.67
C SER A 84 32.08 0.82 3.38
N GLU A 85 30.84 0.59 3.83
CA GLU A 85 29.73 1.56 3.73
C GLU A 85 29.58 2.19 2.33
N THR A 86 29.71 1.36 1.31
CA THR A 86 29.72 1.77 -0.09
C THR A 86 28.56 1.10 -0.81
N PRO A 87 27.75 1.86 -1.56
CA PRO A 87 26.69 1.31 -2.36
C PRO A 87 27.22 0.56 -3.59
N TYR A 88 26.57 -0.55 -3.91
CA TYR A 88 26.85 -1.37 -5.07
C TYR A 88 25.55 -1.68 -5.84
N ARG A 89 25.65 -1.70 -7.16
CA ARG A 89 24.62 -2.20 -8.09
C ARG A 89 25.02 -3.59 -8.54
N PHE A 90 24.19 -4.55 -8.18
CA PHE A 90 24.27 -5.90 -8.72
C PHE A 90 23.27 -6.07 -9.86
N LYS A 91 23.73 -6.60 -10.99
CA LYS A 91 22.90 -6.95 -12.15
C LYS A 91 23.34 -8.28 -12.75
N PHE A 92 22.40 -8.98 -13.37
CA PHE A 92 22.67 -10.15 -14.20
C PHE A 92 21.58 -10.32 -15.26
N SER A 93 21.94 -10.86 -16.41
CA SER A 93 21.00 -11.25 -17.45
C SER A 93 20.63 -12.72 -17.26
N TYR A 94 19.37 -13.07 -17.53
CA TYR A 94 18.89 -14.45 -17.40
C TYR A 94 17.90 -14.85 -18.49
N GLN A 95 17.88 -16.16 -18.78
CA GLN A 95 16.74 -16.84 -19.41
C GLN A 95 16.26 -17.91 -18.44
N ALA A 96 14.95 -18.11 -18.35
CA ALA A 96 14.38 -19.19 -17.58
C ALA A 96 13.25 -19.83 -18.40
N ARG A 97 13.39 -21.13 -18.68
CA ARG A 97 12.42 -21.97 -19.39
C ARG A 97 11.96 -23.05 -18.44
N ALA A 98 11.22 -22.64 -17.42
CA ALA A 98 10.74 -23.51 -16.37
C ALA A 98 9.28 -23.93 -16.58
N THR A 99 8.91 -25.08 -16.00
CA THR A 99 7.53 -25.56 -15.88
C THR A 99 6.79 -24.67 -14.88
N ALA A 100 6.42 -23.45 -15.29
CA ALA A 100 5.68 -22.51 -14.47
C ALA A 100 4.17 -22.75 -14.64
N THR A 101 3.44 -22.81 -13.53
CA THR A 101 1.97 -22.92 -13.49
C THR A 101 1.27 -21.56 -13.54
N GLY A 102 2.01 -20.46 -13.38
CA GLY A 102 1.51 -19.09 -13.47
C GLY A 102 2.57 -18.13 -14.01
N ILE A 103 2.14 -17.04 -14.66
CA ILE A 103 3.00 -16.07 -15.36
C ILE A 103 3.88 -15.27 -14.37
N ASP A 104 3.42 -15.08 -13.12
CA ASP A 104 4.08 -14.22 -12.14
C ASP A 104 4.86 -14.96 -11.03
N GLU A 105 4.86 -16.30 -11.04
CA GLU A 105 5.66 -17.05 -10.07
C GLU A 105 7.15 -16.90 -10.37
N PRO A 106 7.99 -16.46 -9.40
CA PRO A 106 9.42 -16.40 -9.60
C PRO A 106 9.98 -17.83 -9.75
N VAL A 107 10.46 -18.14 -10.95
CA VAL A 107 11.11 -19.42 -11.26
C VAL A 107 12.58 -19.42 -10.80
N LEU A 108 13.16 -18.22 -10.70
CA LEU A 108 14.50 -17.95 -10.21
C LEU A 108 14.46 -16.88 -9.12
N LEU A 109 15.09 -17.14 -7.97
CA LEU A 109 15.34 -16.14 -6.94
C LEU A 109 16.84 -15.94 -6.80
N CYS A 110 17.32 -14.70 -6.83
CA CYS A 110 18.69 -14.38 -6.46
C CYS A 110 18.69 -13.69 -5.10
N ARG A 111 19.52 -14.16 -4.17
CA ARG A 111 19.79 -13.52 -2.88
C ARG A 111 21.26 -13.11 -2.81
N LEU A 112 21.47 -11.82 -2.61
CA LEU A 112 22.75 -11.26 -2.22
C LEU A 112 22.80 -11.23 -0.70
N THR A 113 23.85 -11.75 -0.08
CA THR A 113 24.08 -11.69 1.37
C THR A 113 25.46 -11.11 1.63
N ILE A 114 25.50 -9.94 2.25
CA ILE A 114 26.74 -9.32 2.71
C ILE A 114 26.98 -9.76 4.14
N THR A 115 28.20 -10.20 4.43
CA THR A 115 28.66 -10.49 5.79
C THR A 115 29.77 -9.52 6.17
N GLY A 116 29.59 -8.80 7.27
CA GLY A 116 30.58 -7.90 7.84
C GLY A 116 30.49 -7.88 9.36
N THR A 117 31.15 -6.92 9.99
CA THR A 117 31.00 -6.66 11.41
C THR A 117 30.38 -5.29 11.65
N GLN A 118 29.49 -5.19 12.61
CA GLN A 118 28.96 -3.91 13.11
C GLN A 118 29.07 -3.96 14.63
N ASP A 119 29.71 -2.95 15.22
CA ASP A 119 29.99 -2.90 16.66
C ASP A 119 30.74 -4.15 17.19
N GLY A 120 31.64 -4.70 16.37
CA GLY A 120 32.40 -5.92 16.66
C GLY A 120 31.60 -7.23 16.61
N LYS A 121 30.31 -7.20 16.25
CA LYS A 121 29.46 -8.39 16.10
C LYS A 121 29.27 -8.77 14.63
N PRO A 122 29.12 -10.06 14.28
CA PRO A 122 28.78 -10.46 12.92
C PRO A 122 27.39 -9.94 12.52
N HIS A 123 27.30 -9.29 11.37
CA HIS A 123 26.05 -8.81 10.80
C HIS A 123 25.87 -9.31 9.36
N HIS A 124 24.60 -9.53 9.00
CA HIS A 124 24.21 -9.96 7.66
C HIS A 124 23.18 -8.99 7.08
N ARG A 125 23.43 -8.50 5.86
CA ARG A 125 22.42 -7.79 5.06
C ARG A 125 22.11 -8.62 3.84
N TYR A 126 20.84 -8.72 3.46
CA TYR A 126 20.47 -9.43 2.25
C TYR A 126 19.49 -8.67 1.36
N LYS A 127 19.58 -8.93 0.06
CA LYS A 127 18.71 -8.39 -0.98
C LYS A 127 18.22 -9.53 -1.86
N TRP A 128 16.92 -9.58 -2.10
CA TRP A 128 16.30 -10.55 -3.01
C TRP A 128 15.98 -9.89 -4.36
N LEU A 129 16.24 -10.62 -5.43
CA LEU A 129 15.74 -10.39 -6.78
C LEU A 129 14.83 -11.56 -7.16
N ARG A 130 13.63 -11.24 -7.62
CA ARG A 130 12.63 -12.21 -8.07
C ARG A 130 12.60 -12.17 -9.59
N CYS A 131 12.85 -13.31 -10.22
CA CYS A 131 12.99 -13.42 -11.66
C CYS A 131 11.89 -14.35 -12.19
N PRO A 132 10.86 -13.82 -12.88
CA PRO A 132 9.80 -14.62 -13.49
C PRO A 132 10.33 -15.50 -14.63
N ASN A 133 9.48 -16.36 -15.18
CA ASN A 133 9.82 -17.16 -16.35
C ASN A 133 10.09 -16.25 -17.55
N SER A 134 11.15 -16.50 -18.33
CA SER A 134 11.50 -15.67 -19.47
C SER A 134 12.20 -16.50 -20.55
N SER A 135 11.51 -16.69 -21.68
CA SER A 135 12.07 -17.39 -22.85
C SER A 135 13.12 -16.55 -23.60
N SER A 136 13.14 -15.24 -23.37
CA SER A 136 14.14 -14.29 -23.87
C SER A 136 15.09 -13.85 -22.76
N TRP A 137 16.24 -13.29 -23.13
CA TRP A 137 17.14 -12.65 -22.16
C TRP A 137 16.41 -11.50 -21.44
N ALA A 138 16.42 -11.54 -20.11
CA ALA A 138 15.86 -10.51 -19.24
C ALA A 138 16.93 -10.03 -18.25
N LEU A 139 16.93 -8.74 -17.94
CA LEU A 139 17.86 -8.15 -16.98
C LEU A 139 17.24 -8.15 -15.58
N ALA A 140 17.92 -8.78 -14.62
CA ALA A 140 17.65 -8.66 -13.20
C ALA A 140 18.63 -7.66 -12.59
N ASP A 141 18.12 -6.61 -11.95
CA ASP A 141 18.92 -5.49 -11.46
C ASP A 141 18.44 -5.05 -10.08
N THR A 142 19.38 -4.86 -9.15
CA THR A 142 19.09 -4.33 -7.81
C THR A 142 18.87 -2.82 -7.79
N GLY A 143 19.25 -2.10 -8.85
CA GLY A 143 19.29 -0.64 -8.94
C GLY A 143 20.56 -0.05 -8.29
N PRO A 144 20.78 1.27 -8.43
CA PRO A 144 21.99 1.94 -7.91
C PRO A 144 22.11 1.82 -6.38
N LEU A 145 20.98 1.83 -5.68
CA LEU A 145 20.87 1.65 -4.23
C LEU A 145 20.40 0.22 -3.89
N GLY A 146 20.87 -0.76 -4.65
CA GLY A 146 20.45 -2.15 -4.50
C GLY A 146 21.04 -2.85 -3.29
N LEU A 147 22.29 -2.49 -2.97
CA LEU A 147 23.13 -3.12 -1.98
C LEU A 147 24.05 -2.05 -1.36
N VAL A 148 24.24 -2.04 -0.04
CA VAL A 148 25.21 -1.16 0.64
C VAL A 148 25.97 -2.01 1.63
N THR A 149 27.29 -1.97 1.54
CA THR A 149 28.17 -2.77 2.39
C THR A 149 28.12 -2.34 3.85
N LEU A 150 28.38 -3.31 4.73
CA LEU A 150 28.55 -3.08 6.15
C LEU A 150 29.94 -2.50 6.44
N PRO A 151 30.15 -1.92 7.63
CA PRO A 151 31.49 -1.77 8.19
C PRO A 151 32.24 -3.10 8.12
N ASP A 152 33.53 -3.04 7.77
CA ASP A 152 34.42 -4.22 7.69
C ASP A 152 33.86 -5.39 6.88
N CYS A 153 33.16 -5.11 5.78
CA CYS A 153 32.59 -6.12 4.92
C CYS A 153 33.67 -7.10 4.42
N LYS A 154 33.56 -8.38 4.80
CA LYS A 154 34.55 -9.41 4.46
C LYS A 154 34.15 -10.24 3.25
N ASN A 155 32.86 -10.56 3.13
CA ASN A 155 32.36 -11.46 2.09
C ASN A 155 31.03 -10.98 1.51
N LEU A 156 30.86 -11.27 0.22
CA LEU A 156 29.60 -11.21 -0.50
C LEU A 156 29.24 -12.60 -0.98
N LEU A 157 28.11 -13.10 -0.50
CA LEU A 157 27.54 -14.37 -0.90
C LEU A 157 26.40 -14.11 -1.89
N ILE A 158 26.48 -14.69 -3.08
CA ILE A 158 25.41 -14.66 -4.08
C ILE A 158 24.79 -16.04 -4.15
N THR A 159 23.47 -16.12 -3.98
CA THR A 159 22.74 -17.37 -3.96
C THR A 159 21.62 -17.34 -5.00
N PHE A 160 21.63 -18.25 -5.96
CA PHE A 160 20.51 -18.46 -6.87
C PHE A 160 19.69 -19.68 -6.42
N PHE A 161 18.38 -19.51 -6.33
CA PHE A 161 17.42 -20.57 -6.02
C PHE A 161 16.56 -20.83 -7.24
N PHE A 162 16.49 -22.10 -7.66
CA PHE A 162 15.70 -22.54 -8.80
C PHE A 162 14.46 -23.26 -8.27
N SER A 163 13.30 -22.62 -8.35
CA SER A 163 12.08 -23.09 -7.67
C SER A 163 11.36 -24.18 -8.46
N LYS A 164 11.47 -24.21 -9.78
CA LYS A 164 10.73 -25.13 -10.68
C LYS A 164 11.67 -25.98 -11.55
N GLN A 165 11.15 -27.03 -12.21
CA GLN A 165 11.91 -27.79 -13.20
C GLN A 165 12.12 -26.95 -14.46
N GLY A 166 13.25 -27.12 -15.14
CA GLY A 166 13.52 -26.41 -16.39
C GLY A 166 14.99 -26.08 -16.64
N GLU A 167 15.21 -25.30 -17.68
CA GLU A 167 16.50 -24.74 -18.07
C GLU A 167 16.59 -23.29 -17.61
N TYR A 168 17.72 -22.92 -17.01
CA TYR A 168 18.04 -21.55 -16.64
C TYR A 168 19.39 -21.17 -17.22
N LEU A 169 19.47 -20.01 -17.87
CA LEU A 169 20.72 -19.43 -18.35
C LEU A 169 20.99 -18.16 -17.55
N LEU A 170 22.21 -17.99 -17.05
CA LEU A 170 22.66 -16.79 -16.33
C LEU A 170 23.88 -16.22 -17.04
N ASP A 171 23.87 -14.92 -17.32
CA ASP A 171 24.95 -14.20 -18.01
C ASP A 171 25.09 -12.78 -17.42
N GLU A 172 26.13 -12.03 -17.82
CA GLU A 172 26.38 -10.63 -17.49
C GLU A 172 26.32 -10.30 -15.98
N ILE A 173 26.63 -11.30 -15.13
CA ILE A 173 26.66 -11.12 -13.67
C ILE A 173 27.73 -10.10 -13.33
N SER A 174 27.32 -8.96 -12.78
CA SER A 174 28.24 -7.89 -12.41
C SER A 174 27.82 -7.21 -11.13
N LEU A 175 28.84 -6.74 -10.41
CA LEU A 175 28.73 -5.94 -9.20
C LEU A 175 29.57 -4.69 -9.40
N GLN A 176 28.91 -3.54 -9.47
CA GLN A 176 29.55 -2.26 -9.73
C GLN A 176 29.41 -1.37 -8.50
N GLU A 177 30.51 -0.79 -8.06
CA GLU A 177 30.47 0.32 -7.12
C GLU A 177 29.68 1.46 -7.77
N VAL A 178 28.82 2.12 -6.99
CA VAL A 178 28.01 3.22 -7.49
C VAL A 178 28.44 4.47 -6.76
N ASP A 179 28.93 5.47 -7.49
CA ASP A 179 29.01 6.81 -6.95
C ASP A 179 27.60 7.35 -6.87
N ILE A 180 27.08 7.49 -5.66
CA ILE A 180 25.74 8.02 -5.45
C ILE A 180 25.87 9.42 -4.92
N GLU A 181 25.50 10.39 -5.75
CA GLU A 181 25.20 11.77 -5.34
C GLU A 181 23.88 11.84 -4.55
N ALA A 182 23.64 10.88 -3.66
CA ALA A 182 22.46 10.87 -2.80
C ALA A 182 22.84 11.57 -1.49
N PRO A 183 21.99 12.48 -1.00
CA PRO A 183 22.15 13.03 0.34
C PRO A 183 22.27 11.90 1.38
N VAL A 184 23.33 11.93 2.18
CA VAL A 184 23.56 11.00 3.29
C VAL A 184 23.06 11.64 4.58
N LEU A 185 22.36 10.85 5.38
CA LEU A 185 21.93 11.21 6.74
C LEU A 185 22.64 10.28 7.72
N GLU A 186 23.27 10.84 8.75
CA GLU A 186 23.84 10.05 9.85
C GLU A 186 22.81 9.91 10.99
N ALA A 187 22.53 8.67 11.40
CA ALA A 187 21.54 8.36 12.42
C ALA A 187 21.93 7.09 13.19
N ALA A 188 21.89 7.15 14.53
CA ALA A 188 22.26 6.04 15.41
C ALA A 188 23.62 5.39 15.07
N GLY A 189 24.59 6.21 14.62
CA GLY A 189 25.93 5.74 14.20
C GLY A 189 25.96 5.04 12.83
N GLU A 190 24.85 5.01 12.08
CA GLU A 190 24.80 4.47 10.71
C GLU A 190 24.63 5.59 9.66
N LYS A 191 25.26 5.41 8.51
CA LYS A 191 24.96 6.19 7.30
C LYS A 191 23.70 5.65 6.63
N LEU A 192 22.71 6.52 6.47
CA LEU A 192 21.49 6.27 5.72
C LEU A 192 21.53 7.03 4.40
N TYR A 193 21.19 6.34 3.31
CA TYR A 193 21.20 6.89 1.96
C TYR A 193 19.79 7.28 1.56
N PHE A 194 19.64 8.45 0.96
CA PHE A 194 18.37 8.87 0.40
C PHE A 194 17.94 7.90 -0.69
N GLN A 195 16.81 7.25 -0.47
CA GLN A 195 16.13 6.44 -1.47
C GLN A 195 14.88 7.17 -1.91
N ALA A 196 14.97 7.87 -3.03
CA ALA A 196 13.77 8.42 -3.66
C ALA A 196 12.73 7.31 -3.82
N ARG A 197 11.46 7.66 -3.57
CA ARG A 197 10.35 6.75 -3.82
C ARG A 197 10.29 6.38 -5.31
N SER A 198 10.48 7.38 -6.19
CA SER A 198 10.67 7.17 -7.63
C SER A 198 12.16 7.02 -7.98
N GLN A 199 12.55 5.91 -8.61
CA GLN A 199 13.91 5.80 -9.20
C GLN A 199 14.02 6.56 -10.52
N ASN A 200 12.89 6.83 -11.17
CA ASN A 200 12.82 7.68 -12.33
C ASN A 200 12.24 9.02 -11.86
N ARG A 201 13.10 9.98 -11.52
CA ARG A 201 12.76 11.38 -11.80
C ARG A 201 12.67 11.44 -13.33
N GLU A 202 11.51 11.14 -13.94
CA GLU A 202 11.40 11.42 -15.36
C GLU A 202 11.74 12.89 -15.57
N LEU A 203 12.66 13.11 -16.51
CA LEU A 203 13.24 14.39 -16.88
C LEU A 203 12.13 15.44 -16.83
N PRO A 204 12.34 16.57 -16.11
CA PRO A 204 11.36 17.65 -16.12
C PRO A 204 10.99 17.91 -17.58
N PRO A 205 9.71 18.19 -17.92
CA PRO A 205 9.46 18.81 -19.21
C PRO A 205 10.50 19.92 -19.36
N GLU A 206 11.18 20.00 -20.52
CA GLU A 206 12.01 21.18 -20.85
C GLU A 206 11.23 22.38 -20.38
N ALA A 207 11.81 23.18 -19.47
CA ALA A 207 11.08 24.14 -18.66
C ALA A 207 10.17 24.98 -19.55
N GLY A 208 8.92 24.53 -19.69
CA GLY A 208 7.92 25.24 -20.44
C GLY A 208 7.77 26.55 -19.69
N THR A 209 7.72 27.66 -20.42
CA THR A 209 7.53 28.96 -19.78
C THR A 209 6.22 28.90 -19.00
N LEU A 210 6.31 28.88 -17.67
CA LEU A 210 5.12 28.90 -16.84
C LEU A 210 4.40 30.24 -17.07
N PRO A 211 3.06 30.25 -17.13
CA PRO A 211 2.31 31.46 -17.42
C PRO A 211 2.43 32.52 -16.30
N SER A 212 2.91 32.13 -15.11
CA SER A 212 3.01 32.98 -13.93
C SER A 212 4.15 32.50 -13.02
N PRO A 213 4.75 33.40 -12.20
CA PRO A 213 5.71 33.02 -11.15
C PRO A 213 5.18 32.00 -10.14
N LEU A 214 3.86 31.93 -9.97
CA LEU A 214 3.17 30.94 -9.14
C LEU A 214 2.18 30.14 -9.98
N ALA A 215 2.16 28.83 -9.79
CA ALA A 215 1.28 27.93 -10.49
C ALA A 215 0.65 26.92 -9.54
N LEU A 216 -0.67 26.80 -9.58
CA LEU A 216 -1.40 25.68 -8.98
C LEU A 216 -1.58 24.58 -10.00
N TYR A 217 -1.39 23.34 -9.59
CA TYR A 217 -1.50 22.18 -10.47
C TYR A 217 -2.09 20.96 -9.76
N ASN A 218 -2.71 20.08 -10.56
CA ASN A 218 -3.29 18.83 -10.10
C ASN A 218 -2.28 17.69 -10.30
N ARG A 219 -1.92 17.02 -9.21
CA ARG A 219 -1.14 15.79 -9.22
C ARG A 219 -1.51 14.99 -7.98
N ASN A 220 -1.43 13.67 -8.07
CA ASN A 220 -1.61 12.81 -6.90
C ASN A 220 -0.67 13.29 -5.77
N PRO A 221 -1.15 13.55 -4.55
CA PRO A 221 -0.32 14.13 -3.49
C PRO A 221 0.94 13.31 -3.18
N GLY A 222 0.84 11.98 -3.24
CA GLY A 222 1.97 11.06 -3.02
C GLY A 222 3.06 11.11 -4.10
N GLU A 223 2.79 11.77 -5.23
CA GLU A 223 3.69 11.96 -6.38
C GLU A 223 4.30 13.37 -6.44
N VAL A 224 3.96 14.26 -5.51
CA VAL A 224 4.50 15.62 -5.44
C VAL A 224 5.69 15.63 -4.49
N TYR A 225 6.88 15.86 -5.05
CA TYR A 225 8.15 16.05 -4.33
C TYR A 225 8.48 17.54 -4.17
N PRO A 226 9.39 17.92 -3.26
CA PRO A 226 9.78 19.32 -3.06
C PRO A 226 10.28 20.02 -4.34
N ASP A 227 10.88 19.26 -5.26
CA ASP A 227 11.47 19.67 -6.54
C ASP A 227 10.62 19.30 -7.76
N SER A 228 9.36 18.91 -7.58
CA SER A 228 8.46 18.61 -8.68
C SER A 228 8.21 19.82 -9.58
N VAL A 229 8.25 19.66 -10.90
CA VAL A 229 7.88 20.73 -11.83
C VAL A 229 6.52 20.40 -12.43
N PRO A 230 5.54 21.33 -12.44
CA PRO A 230 4.26 21.10 -13.08
C PRO A 230 4.40 21.05 -14.60
N ARG A 231 3.57 20.21 -15.23
CA ARG A 231 3.39 20.17 -16.68
C ARG A 231 2.26 21.14 -17.09
N PRO A 232 2.27 21.65 -18.34
CA PRO A 232 1.24 22.59 -18.81
C PRO A 232 -0.21 22.08 -18.66
N ASP A 233 -0.45 20.78 -18.82
CA ASP A 233 -1.77 20.14 -18.69
C ASP A 233 -2.17 19.84 -17.24
N GLU A 234 -1.25 19.94 -16.29
CA GLU A 234 -1.57 19.81 -14.87
C GLU A 234 -2.06 21.13 -14.27
N LEU A 235 -1.84 22.25 -14.95
CA LEU A 235 -2.17 23.58 -14.44
C LEU A 235 -3.67 23.75 -14.20
N LEU A 236 -4.02 24.12 -12.97
CA LEU A 236 -5.39 24.31 -12.54
C LEU A 236 -5.92 25.68 -12.97
N ARG A 237 -7.13 25.67 -13.52
CA ARG A 237 -7.91 26.89 -13.83
C ARG A 237 -9.07 27.14 -12.85
N GLY A 238 -9.34 26.16 -11.99
CA GLY A 238 -10.43 26.16 -11.04
C GLY A 238 -10.37 24.90 -10.19
N LEU A 239 -11.07 24.95 -9.05
CA LEU A 239 -11.24 23.82 -8.15
C LEU A 239 -12.71 23.37 -8.21
N HIS A 240 -12.91 22.07 -8.39
CA HIS A 240 -14.24 21.49 -8.45
C HIS A 240 -14.36 20.35 -7.46
N ALA A 241 -15.41 20.36 -6.67
CA ALA A 241 -15.67 19.37 -5.65
C ALA A 241 -17.12 18.91 -5.64
N LEU A 242 -17.31 17.66 -5.20
CA LEU A 242 -18.63 17.07 -5.00
C LEU A 242 -18.69 16.55 -3.57
N ALA A 243 -19.83 16.78 -2.92
CA ALA A 243 -20.06 16.37 -1.55
C ALA A 243 -21.50 15.94 -1.32
N VAL A 244 -21.68 15.17 -0.26
CA VAL A 244 -22.99 14.75 0.23
C VAL A 244 -23.19 15.42 1.59
N PRO A 245 -24.40 15.91 1.93
CA PRO A 245 -24.70 16.43 3.25
C PRO A 245 -24.25 15.48 4.37
N GLY A 246 -23.54 16.02 5.36
CA GLY A 246 -23.01 15.27 6.50
C GLY A 246 -21.58 14.74 6.33
N GLU A 247 -21.07 14.73 5.09
CA GLU A 247 -19.78 14.14 4.75
C GLU A 247 -18.66 15.17 4.64
N TYR A 248 -17.43 14.66 4.75
CA TYR A 248 -16.24 15.45 4.44
C TYR A 248 -16.02 15.52 2.93
N VAL A 249 -15.56 16.68 2.48
CA VAL A 249 -14.99 16.90 1.15
C VAL A 249 -13.56 17.38 1.33
N THR A 250 -12.65 16.72 0.62
CA THR A 250 -11.21 17.05 0.64
C THR A 250 -10.74 17.30 -0.79
N ARG A 251 -9.93 18.34 -0.96
CA ARG A 251 -9.27 18.67 -2.23
C ARG A 251 -7.80 18.94 -2.03
N TYR A 252 -6.99 18.31 -2.86
CA TYR A 252 -5.55 18.50 -2.90
C TYR A 252 -5.15 19.23 -4.17
N CYS A 253 -4.23 20.17 -4.04
CA CYS A 253 -3.54 20.76 -5.18
C CYS A 253 -2.09 21.05 -4.78
N ALA A 254 -1.19 21.11 -5.76
CA ALA A 254 0.18 21.49 -5.53
C ALA A 254 0.41 22.92 -6.00
N LEU A 255 1.21 23.67 -5.25
CA LEU A 255 1.67 25.02 -5.54
C LEU A 255 3.15 24.98 -5.87
N TYR A 256 3.49 25.45 -7.06
CA TYR A 256 4.87 25.61 -7.54
C TYR A 256 5.21 27.09 -7.69
N ALA A 257 6.46 27.45 -7.37
CA ALA A 257 6.97 28.80 -7.57
C ALA A 257 8.20 28.80 -8.49
N SER A 258 8.15 29.49 -9.64
CA SER A 258 9.30 29.64 -10.54
C SER A 258 10.29 30.71 -10.05
N ALA A 259 9.84 31.58 -9.15
CA ALA A 259 10.64 32.57 -8.42
C ALA A 259 10.26 32.53 -6.94
N GLU A 260 11.07 33.11 -6.06
CA GLU A 260 10.71 33.22 -4.65
C GLU A 260 9.40 34.01 -4.49
N ALA A 261 8.49 33.50 -3.67
CA ALA A 261 7.19 34.12 -3.44
C ALA A 261 6.83 34.12 -1.95
N LYS A 262 6.29 35.25 -1.48
CA LYS A 262 5.67 35.37 -0.16
C LYS A 262 4.19 35.04 -0.28
N LEU A 263 3.76 34.06 0.50
CA LEU A 263 2.40 33.53 0.51
C LEU A 263 1.67 33.93 1.79
N GLY A 264 0.42 34.34 1.66
CA GLY A 264 -0.48 34.55 2.80
C GLY A 264 -1.21 33.27 3.21
N PRO A 265 -2.06 33.35 4.24
CA PRO A 265 -3.07 32.33 4.49
C PRO A 265 -3.95 32.14 3.25
N VAL A 266 -4.34 30.89 2.99
CA VAL A 266 -5.35 30.60 1.96
C VAL A 266 -6.68 31.14 2.46
N GLN A 267 -7.38 31.89 1.61
CA GLN A 267 -8.71 32.39 1.89
C GLN A 267 -9.69 31.72 0.95
N VAL A 268 -10.61 30.93 1.51
CA VAL A 268 -11.76 30.42 0.78
C VAL A 268 -12.92 31.37 1.03
N SER A 269 -13.53 31.91 -0.03
CA SER A 269 -14.70 32.76 0.13
C SER A 269 -15.90 31.96 0.63
N GLU A 270 -16.91 32.65 1.12
CA GLU A 270 -18.27 32.11 1.16
C GLU A 270 -18.63 31.48 -0.20
N LEU A 271 -19.30 30.33 -0.17
CA LEU A 271 -19.84 29.70 -1.37
C LEU A 271 -21.35 29.87 -1.38
N ARG A 272 -21.91 30.31 -2.51
CA ARG A 272 -23.34 30.58 -2.65
C ARG A 272 -23.94 29.87 -3.86
N THR A 273 -25.18 29.41 -3.72
CA THR A 273 -26.00 29.01 -4.87
C THR A 273 -26.64 30.23 -5.52
N PRO A 274 -27.15 30.13 -6.76
CA PRO A 274 -27.96 31.18 -7.38
C PRO A 274 -29.20 31.56 -6.55
N GLU A 275 -29.75 30.61 -5.79
CA GLU A 275 -30.92 30.78 -4.92
C GLU A 275 -30.57 31.44 -3.57
N GLY A 276 -29.28 31.65 -3.28
CA GLY A 276 -28.80 32.34 -2.09
C GLY A 276 -28.48 31.44 -0.89
N ASP A 277 -28.54 30.11 -1.02
CA ASP A 277 -28.07 29.19 0.01
C ASP A 277 -26.56 29.37 0.21
N LEU A 278 -26.11 29.31 1.47
CA LEU A 278 -24.76 29.72 1.88
C LEU A 278 -24.00 28.56 2.53
N LEU A 279 -22.73 28.44 2.16
CA LEU A 279 -21.70 27.78 2.96
C LEU A 279 -20.71 28.85 3.43
N PRO A 280 -20.53 29.05 4.75
CA PRO A 280 -19.65 30.08 5.27
C PRO A 280 -18.19 29.76 4.96
N ASP A 281 -17.35 30.79 4.89
CA ASP A 281 -15.89 30.67 4.72
C ASP A 281 -15.24 29.83 5.84
N SER A 282 -15.68 30.03 7.09
CA SER A 282 -15.22 29.33 8.29
C SER A 282 -15.47 27.81 8.30
N LEU A 283 -16.18 27.30 7.30
CA LEU A 283 -16.36 25.86 7.08
C LEU A 283 -15.06 25.17 6.65
N TRP A 284 -14.20 25.91 5.95
CA TRP A 284 -12.99 25.36 5.35
C TRP A 284 -11.85 25.31 6.36
N GLN A 285 -11.07 24.24 6.23
CA GLN A 285 -9.85 24.01 6.97
C GLN A 285 -8.73 23.84 5.95
N GLU A 286 -7.72 24.68 6.06
CA GLU A 286 -6.60 24.76 5.14
C GLU A 286 -5.34 24.18 5.76
N TYR A 287 -4.76 23.23 5.04
CA TYR A 287 -3.53 22.56 5.45
C TYR A 287 -2.48 22.67 4.37
N GLN A 288 -1.22 22.65 4.80
CA GLN A 288 -0.13 22.20 3.95
C GLN A 288 0.24 20.75 4.32
N VAL A 289 0.67 19.99 3.32
CA VAL A 289 1.28 18.69 3.56
C VAL A 289 2.78 18.89 3.71
N GLU A 290 3.30 18.59 4.90
CA GLU A 290 4.73 18.55 5.16
C GLU A 290 5.36 17.30 4.56
N HIS A 291 6.51 17.50 3.91
CA HIS A 291 7.39 16.42 3.52
C HIS A 291 8.25 16.00 4.71
N LEU A 292 8.07 14.77 5.17
CA LEU A 292 8.82 14.22 6.29
C LEU A 292 9.99 13.37 5.80
N THR A 293 11.14 13.54 6.45
CA THR A 293 12.24 12.59 6.38
C THR A 293 11.84 11.36 7.20
N ARG A 294 11.68 10.21 6.55
CA ARG A 294 11.21 8.97 7.14
C ARG A 294 12.23 7.86 6.97
N PHE A 295 12.40 7.05 8.01
CA PHE A 295 13.15 5.81 7.89
C PHE A 295 12.38 4.83 6.99
N ALA A 296 13.03 4.27 5.98
CA ALA A 296 12.38 3.28 5.11
C ALA A 296 12.73 1.85 5.49
N ARG A 297 14.02 1.54 5.49
CA ARG A 297 14.62 0.26 5.92
C ARG A 297 16.11 0.48 5.92
N ARG A 298 16.90 -0.25 6.71
CA ARG A 298 18.35 -0.08 6.66
C ARG A 298 18.91 -0.40 5.26
N PRO A 299 19.87 0.39 4.73
CA PRO A 299 20.37 1.68 5.23
C PRO A 299 19.78 2.88 4.46
N TYR A 300 18.47 2.94 4.32
CA TYR A 300 17.78 3.93 3.50
C TYR A 300 16.77 4.75 4.31
N TYR A 301 16.71 6.03 3.98
CA TYR A 301 15.62 6.93 4.37
C TYR A 301 14.95 7.50 3.11
N ARG A 302 13.79 8.13 3.28
CA ARG A 302 13.05 8.78 2.20
C ARG A 302 12.51 10.12 2.66
N ILE A 303 12.15 10.96 1.71
CA ILE A 303 11.39 12.19 1.95
C ILE A 303 10.02 11.96 1.31
N ILE A 304 8.96 12.06 2.09
CA ILE A 304 7.60 11.69 1.67
C ILE A 304 6.63 12.79 2.06
N PRO A 305 5.68 13.19 1.20
CA PRO A 305 4.59 14.06 1.62
C PRO A 305 3.71 13.26 2.57
N GLU A 306 3.42 13.76 3.77
CA GLU A 306 2.67 12.94 4.74
C GLU A 306 1.79 13.73 5.69
N ARG A 307 2.35 14.65 6.49
CA ARG A 307 1.66 15.24 7.64
C ARG A 307 0.88 16.49 7.23
N LEU A 308 -0.39 16.59 7.61
CA LEU A 308 -1.23 17.76 7.36
C LEU A 308 -1.13 18.73 8.54
N VAL A 309 -0.42 19.84 8.35
CA VAL A 309 -0.30 20.92 9.35
C VAL A 309 -1.11 22.13 8.91
N ASP A 310 -1.53 22.94 9.88
CA ASP A 310 -2.28 24.17 9.59
C ASP A 310 -1.48 25.08 8.64
N TRP A 311 -2.14 25.59 7.61
CA TRP A 311 -1.53 26.56 6.71
C TRP A 311 -1.74 27.99 7.23
N SER A 312 -0.65 28.73 7.36
CA SER A 312 -0.66 30.16 7.76
C SER A 312 0.07 31.07 6.77
N GLY A 313 0.42 30.57 5.58
CA GLY A 313 1.32 31.26 4.65
C GLY A 313 2.80 30.93 4.90
N GLY A 314 3.69 31.66 4.23
CA GLY A 314 5.13 31.47 4.35
C GLY A 314 5.90 31.97 3.12
N ILE A 315 7.19 31.63 3.04
CA ILE A 315 8.01 31.86 1.85
C ILE A 315 8.14 30.54 1.10
N LEU A 316 7.87 30.57 -0.21
CA LEU A 316 8.15 29.48 -1.12
C LEU A 316 9.32 29.88 -2.01
N SER A 317 10.43 29.16 -1.91
CA SER A 317 11.65 29.41 -2.69
C SER A 317 11.42 29.14 -4.18
N ALA A 318 12.23 29.77 -5.04
CA ALA A 318 12.27 29.46 -6.46
C ALA A 318 12.53 27.95 -6.68
N GLY A 319 11.75 27.33 -7.58
CA GLY A 319 11.74 25.89 -7.83
C GLY A 319 11.07 25.05 -6.74
N GLY A 320 10.55 25.67 -5.69
CA GLY A 320 9.94 24.98 -4.55
C GLY A 320 8.48 24.58 -4.78
N ASN A 321 8.06 23.52 -4.10
CA ASN A 321 6.68 23.03 -4.09
C ASN A 321 6.07 22.98 -2.69
N ARG A 322 4.75 23.12 -2.63
CA ARG A 322 3.91 22.78 -1.48
C ARG A 322 2.67 22.04 -1.96
N ILE A 323 2.18 21.11 -1.15
CA ILE A 323 0.86 20.52 -1.38
C ILE A 323 -0.09 21.21 -0.41
N LEU A 324 -1.17 21.77 -0.95
CA LEU A 324 -2.27 22.35 -0.19
C LEU A 324 -3.41 21.34 -0.11
N CYS A 325 -4.04 21.27 1.05
CA CYS A 325 -5.22 20.44 1.29
C CYS A 325 -6.33 21.34 1.84
N LEU A 326 -7.44 21.42 1.12
CA LEU A 326 -8.66 22.12 1.53
C LEU A 326 -9.68 21.07 1.97
N GLN A 327 -10.16 21.18 3.20
CA GLN A 327 -11.12 20.25 3.76
C GLN A 327 -12.33 20.98 4.33
N ALA A 328 -13.53 20.45 4.10
CA ALA A 328 -14.76 20.94 4.70
C ALA A 328 -15.65 19.77 5.10
N LYS A 329 -16.34 19.87 6.24
CA LYS A 329 -17.40 18.94 6.64
C LYS A 329 -18.75 19.54 6.30
N ILE A 330 -19.43 19.03 5.29
CA ILE A 330 -20.70 19.60 4.85
C ILE A 330 -21.77 19.37 5.92
N PRO A 331 -22.52 20.40 6.33
CA PRO A 331 -23.61 20.21 7.30
C PRO A 331 -24.61 19.15 6.83
N ALA A 332 -25.10 18.31 7.75
CA ALA A 332 -26.04 17.23 7.43
C ALA A 332 -27.36 17.74 6.82
N GLY A 333 -27.76 18.98 7.15
CA GLY A 333 -28.94 19.65 6.60
C GLY A 333 -28.65 20.59 5.42
N GLN A 334 -27.45 20.58 4.85
CA GLN A 334 -27.12 21.46 3.73
C GLN A 334 -28.01 21.14 2.52
N ARG A 335 -28.59 22.18 1.91
CA ARG A 335 -29.40 22.02 0.70
C ARG A 335 -28.53 21.62 -0.48
N ALA A 336 -29.09 20.76 -1.33
CA ALA A 336 -28.45 20.38 -2.58
C ALA A 336 -28.37 21.57 -3.54
N GLY A 337 -27.32 21.61 -4.35
CA GLY A 337 -27.09 22.69 -5.31
C GLY A 337 -25.61 22.88 -5.62
N THR A 338 -25.35 23.73 -6.61
CA THR A 338 -24.00 24.12 -7.00
C THR A 338 -23.64 25.42 -6.31
N TYR A 339 -22.70 25.35 -5.37
CA TYR A 339 -22.18 26.49 -4.64
C TYR A 339 -20.92 27.01 -5.32
N SER A 340 -20.84 28.30 -5.56
CA SER A 340 -19.71 28.94 -6.22
C SER A 340 -19.07 30.01 -5.35
N GLY A 341 -17.75 30.12 -5.45
CA GLY A 341 -16.94 31.17 -4.85
C GLY A 341 -15.51 31.08 -5.36
N GLN A 342 -14.53 31.40 -4.52
CA GLN A 342 -13.13 31.50 -4.93
C GLN A 342 -12.16 31.09 -3.81
N VAL A 343 -11.00 30.60 -4.22
CA VAL A 343 -9.83 30.40 -3.35
C VAL A 343 -8.78 31.41 -3.73
N ARG A 344 -8.31 32.20 -2.77
CA ARG A 344 -7.26 33.20 -2.92
C ARG A 344 -6.01 32.77 -2.16
N LEU A 345 -4.86 32.74 -2.84
CA LEU A 345 -3.55 32.49 -2.23
C LEU A 345 -2.72 33.77 -2.13
N THR A 346 -2.78 34.57 -3.19
CA THR A 346 -2.22 35.92 -3.30
C THR A 346 -3.21 36.78 -4.07
N ASP A 347 -2.99 38.09 -4.11
CA ASP A 347 -3.85 38.98 -4.90
C ASP A 347 -3.85 38.62 -6.41
N ASP A 348 -2.72 38.10 -6.90
CA ASP A 348 -2.55 37.69 -8.30
C ASP A 348 -2.92 36.23 -8.59
N LEU A 349 -3.19 35.43 -7.55
CA LEU A 349 -3.52 34.00 -7.68
C LEU A 349 -4.85 33.69 -6.99
N MET A 350 -5.91 33.82 -7.78
CA MET A 350 -7.29 33.50 -7.42
C MET A 350 -7.83 32.42 -8.36
N LEU A 351 -8.43 31.36 -7.79
CA LEU A 351 -9.09 30.31 -8.55
C LEU A 351 -10.58 30.26 -8.23
N PRO A 352 -11.47 30.08 -9.23
CA PRO A 352 -12.86 29.76 -8.96
C PRO A 352 -12.95 28.42 -8.22
N LEU A 353 -13.83 28.35 -7.22
CA LEU A 353 -14.19 27.14 -6.49
C LEU A 353 -15.65 26.84 -6.70
N THR A 354 -15.94 25.62 -7.15
CA THR A 354 -17.31 25.10 -7.26
C THR A 354 -17.44 23.85 -6.42
N LEU A 355 -18.46 23.82 -5.56
CA LEU A 355 -18.82 22.68 -4.73
C LEU A 355 -20.27 22.28 -5.05
N GLU A 356 -20.46 21.07 -5.56
CA GLU A 356 -21.78 20.50 -5.78
C GLU A 356 -22.20 19.65 -4.57
N VAL A 357 -23.27 20.07 -3.88
CA VAL A 357 -23.89 19.32 -2.79
C VAL A 357 -25.03 18.50 -3.36
N LEU A 358 -24.99 17.18 -3.17
CA LEU A 358 -25.93 16.23 -3.77
C LEU A 358 -27.25 16.10 -2.99
N PRO A 359 -28.37 15.71 -3.65
CA PRO A 359 -29.71 15.66 -3.05
C PRO A 359 -30.01 14.37 -2.27
N PHE A 360 -29.00 13.72 -1.68
CA PHE A 360 -29.19 12.51 -0.88
C PHE A 360 -28.24 12.49 0.31
N GLN A 361 -28.36 11.51 1.20
CA GLN A 361 -27.38 11.25 2.26
C GLN A 361 -26.83 9.84 2.09
N LEU A 362 -25.59 9.62 2.50
CA LEU A 362 -24.99 8.30 2.50
C LEU A 362 -25.47 7.50 3.71
N GLU A 363 -25.85 6.25 3.49
CA GLU A 363 -26.17 5.34 4.60
C GLU A 363 -24.95 5.11 5.51
N PRO A 364 -25.13 4.88 6.82
CA PRO A 364 -24.04 4.40 7.67
C PRO A 364 -23.46 3.09 7.12
N PRO A 365 -22.15 2.86 7.23
CA PRO A 365 -21.55 1.62 6.74
C PRO A 365 -22.10 0.42 7.53
N GLU A 366 -22.47 -0.64 6.83
CA GLU A 366 -22.98 -1.89 7.43
C GLU A 366 -21.87 -2.78 8.03
N VAL A 367 -20.60 -2.36 7.86
CA VAL A 367 -19.40 -3.07 8.30
C VAL A 367 -18.76 -2.40 9.51
N ASP A 368 -18.01 -3.19 10.28
CA ASP A 368 -17.15 -2.62 11.31
C ASP A 368 -15.88 -2.04 10.69
N TYR A 369 -15.54 -0.79 11.01
CA TYR A 369 -14.24 -0.20 10.74
C TYR A 369 -13.51 -0.02 12.07
N LEU A 370 -12.44 -0.78 12.28
CA LEU A 370 -11.66 -0.77 13.51
C LEU A 370 -10.31 -0.09 13.29
N MET A 371 -9.85 0.59 14.33
CA MET A 371 -8.52 1.20 14.37
C MET A 371 -7.69 0.59 15.50
N TYR A 372 -6.45 0.18 15.20
CA TYR A 372 -5.48 -0.12 16.25
C TYR A 372 -5.12 1.16 17.01
N ALA A 373 -5.49 1.20 18.29
CA ALA A 373 -5.20 2.31 19.19
C ALA A 373 -5.13 1.85 20.65
N THR A 374 -4.14 2.34 21.39
CA THR A 374 -4.06 2.14 22.83
C THR A 374 -4.95 3.16 23.55
N VAL A 375 -5.93 2.68 24.33
CA VAL A 375 -6.93 3.50 25.03
C VAL A 375 -6.54 3.75 26.49
N VAL A 376 -6.17 2.71 27.24
CA VAL A 376 -5.99 2.81 28.71
C VAL A 376 -4.54 2.75 29.20
N TYR A 377 -3.59 2.20 28.42
CA TYR A 377 -2.19 1.97 28.87
C TYR A 377 -1.11 2.69 28.05
N ARG A 378 -1.41 3.81 27.40
CA ARG A 378 -0.38 4.47 26.57
C ARG A 378 0.85 4.89 27.38
N HIS A 379 2.00 4.81 26.72
CA HIS A 379 3.29 5.32 27.19
C HIS A 379 3.29 6.84 27.49
N ASP A 380 2.36 7.60 26.93
CA ASP A 380 2.22 9.06 27.14
C ASP A 380 1.26 9.44 28.29
N ARG A 381 0.65 8.46 28.99
CA ARG A 381 -0.27 8.67 30.13
C ARG A 381 -1.29 9.80 29.91
N LEU A 382 -1.96 9.82 28.75
CA LEU A 382 -2.97 10.84 28.46
C LEU A 382 -4.05 10.88 29.55
N ALA A 383 -4.46 12.10 29.89
CA ALA A 383 -5.66 12.33 30.67
C ALA A 383 -6.88 11.76 29.93
N GLU A 384 -7.89 11.31 30.68
CA GLU A 384 -9.08 10.67 30.09
C GLU A 384 -9.78 11.54 29.03
N GLY A 385 -9.89 12.85 29.27
CA GLY A 385 -10.47 13.80 28.31
C GLY A 385 -9.69 13.88 26.99
N GLU A 386 -8.36 13.79 27.04
CA GLU A 386 -7.51 13.79 25.85
C GLU A 386 -7.60 12.47 25.09
N THR A 387 -7.73 11.33 25.79
CA THR A 387 -8.03 10.05 25.14
C THR A 387 -9.39 10.09 24.45
N ILE A 388 -10.43 10.63 25.10
CA ILE A 388 -11.76 10.78 24.49
C ILE A 388 -11.68 11.66 23.23
N ARG A 389 -10.95 12.77 23.30
CA ARG A 389 -10.75 13.66 22.15
C ARG A 389 -10.04 12.96 20.99
N MET A 390 -8.97 12.24 21.28
CA MET A 390 -8.25 11.41 20.30
C MET A 390 -9.17 10.38 19.65
N LEU A 391 -10.02 9.69 20.43
CA LEU A 391 -10.97 8.72 19.89
C LEU A 391 -12.09 9.37 19.06
N LYS A 392 -12.46 10.63 19.34
CA LYS A 392 -13.37 11.40 18.48
C LYS A 392 -12.73 11.73 17.13
N GLU A 393 -11.44 12.08 17.10
CA GLU A 393 -10.70 12.25 15.84
C GLU A 393 -10.68 10.94 15.03
N ILE A 394 -10.44 9.80 15.68
CA ILE A 394 -10.54 8.47 15.05
C ILE A 394 -11.94 8.25 14.46
N ARG A 395 -13.00 8.56 15.23
CA ARG A 395 -14.39 8.43 14.77
C ARG A 395 -14.70 9.33 13.58
N GLU A 396 -14.13 10.53 13.53
CA GLU A 396 -14.30 11.46 12.40
C GLU A 396 -13.73 10.91 11.08
N LEU A 397 -12.76 9.99 11.13
CA LEU A 397 -12.30 9.24 9.95
C LEU A 397 -13.35 8.24 9.43
N GLY A 398 -14.45 8.00 10.16
CA GLY A 398 -15.45 6.98 9.85
C GLY A 398 -15.25 5.65 10.59
N ILE A 399 -14.24 5.56 11.46
CA ILE A 399 -13.99 4.40 12.32
C ILE A 399 -15.09 4.29 13.38
N ASN A 400 -15.63 3.10 13.58
CA ASN A 400 -16.68 2.85 14.57
C ASN A 400 -16.22 1.92 15.72
N GLY A 401 -15.12 1.18 15.55
CA GLY A 401 -14.59 0.23 16.54
C GLY A 401 -13.10 0.39 16.81
N ILE A 402 -12.57 -0.32 17.82
CA ILE A 402 -11.17 -0.22 18.25
C ILE A 402 -10.54 -1.61 18.39
N VAL A 403 -9.31 -1.75 17.90
CA VAL A 403 -8.39 -2.81 18.35
C VAL A 403 -7.48 -2.25 19.43
N HIS A 404 -7.64 -2.72 20.67
CA HIS A 404 -6.87 -2.27 21.81
C HIS A 404 -5.67 -3.18 22.07
N HIS A 405 -4.46 -2.68 21.80
CA HIS A 405 -3.23 -3.42 22.07
C HIS A 405 -2.74 -3.21 23.51
N GLY A 406 -2.35 -4.31 24.17
CA GLY A 406 -1.73 -4.34 25.49
C GLY A 406 -2.54 -5.00 26.60
N GLY A 407 -3.67 -5.63 26.27
CA GLY A 407 -4.58 -6.25 27.23
C GLY A 407 -5.27 -5.27 28.19
N ILE A 408 -6.23 -5.78 28.99
CA ILE A 408 -6.84 -5.10 30.13
C ILE A 408 -6.85 -6.07 31.30
N TRP A 409 -6.37 -5.63 32.46
CA TRP A 409 -5.95 -6.52 33.57
C TRP A 409 -6.90 -6.57 34.77
N ASP A 410 -7.80 -5.58 34.88
CA ASP A 410 -8.69 -5.44 36.03
C ASP A 410 -10.02 -4.78 35.64
N GLU A 411 -11.01 -4.95 36.52
CA GLU A 411 -12.36 -4.44 36.35
C GLU A 411 -12.43 -2.90 36.26
N PRO A 412 -11.76 -2.11 37.13
CA PRO A 412 -11.82 -0.65 37.03
C PRO A 412 -11.26 -0.12 35.72
N THR A 413 -10.18 -0.73 35.19
CA THR A 413 -9.63 -0.34 33.89
C THR A 413 -10.60 -0.70 32.76
N LEU A 414 -11.26 -1.86 32.79
CA LEU A 414 -12.27 -2.20 31.79
C LEU A 414 -13.47 -1.26 31.85
N GLN A 415 -13.96 -0.93 33.05
CA GLN A 415 -15.04 0.04 33.24
C GLN A 415 -14.65 1.41 32.63
N LYS A 416 -13.42 1.87 32.91
CA LYS A 416 -12.88 3.10 32.32
C LYS A 416 -12.80 3.01 30.80
N TYR A 417 -12.33 1.88 30.25
CA TYR A 417 -12.25 1.62 28.82
C TYR A 417 -13.63 1.75 28.15
N CYS A 418 -14.64 1.05 28.65
CA CYS A 418 -16.01 1.11 28.12
C CYS A 418 -16.59 2.53 28.20
N ARG A 419 -16.40 3.24 29.32
CA ARG A 419 -16.83 4.64 29.48
C ARG A 419 -16.18 5.56 28.46
N ILE A 420 -14.88 5.42 28.21
CA ILE A 420 -14.14 6.22 27.25
C ILE A 420 -14.65 5.98 25.82
N LEU A 421 -14.87 4.73 25.42
CA LEU A 421 -15.42 4.40 24.10
C LEU A 421 -16.82 5.00 23.91
N ALA A 422 -17.69 4.85 24.92
CA ALA A 422 -19.04 5.41 24.90
C ALA A 422 -19.01 6.95 24.79
N ALA A 423 -18.16 7.62 25.57
CA ALA A 423 -18.00 9.08 25.53
C ALA A 423 -17.41 9.60 24.20
N ALA A 424 -16.63 8.78 23.51
CA ALA A 424 -16.15 9.06 22.15
C ALA A 424 -17.22 8.75 21.08
N GLY A 425 -18.28 8.03 21.42
CA GLY A 425 -19.34 7.58 20.51
C GLY A 425 -18.88 6.52 19.52
N LEU A 426 -17.94 5.66 19.93
CA LEU A 426 -17.51 4.48 19.18
C LEU A 426 -18.38 3.30 19.58
N THR A 427 -19.24 2.83 18.68
CA THR A 427 -20.28 1.81 18.97
C THR A 427 -20.04 0.47 18.27
N GLY A 428 -19.08 0.39 17.35
CA GLY A 428 -18.72 -0.82 16.62
C GLY A 428 -17.99 -1.86 17.49
N SER A 429 -17.64 -2.98 16.88
CA SER A 429 -16.92 -4.06 17.57
C SER A 429 -15.59 -3.61 18.19
N THR A 430 -15.12 -4.36 19.18
CA THR A 430 -13.74 -4.22 19.69
C THR A 430 -12.97 -5.51 19.68
N ILE A 431 -11.67 -5.43 19.42
CA ILE A 431 -10.73 -6.53 19.60
C ILE A 431 -9.78 -6.11 20.72
N LEU A 432 -9.66 -6.94 21.75
CA LEU A 432 -8.69 -6.76 22.82
C LEU A 432 -7.51 -7.67 22.56
N ASP A 433 -6.41 -7.06 22.12
CA ASP A 433 -5.16 -7.73 21.81
C ASP A 433 -4.28 -7.80 23.07
N PHE A 434 -4.27 -8.99 23.67
CA PHE A 434 -3.45 -9.35 24.83
C PHE A 434 -2.05 -9.80 24.41
N GLY A 435 -1.75 -9.97 23.12
CA GLY A 435 -0.46 -10.42 22.63
C GLY A 435 0.09 -11.62 23.39
N SER A 436 1.34 -11.52 23.84
CA SER A 436 2.04 -12.62 24.50
C SER A 436 2.00 -12.59 26.04
N VAL A 437 1.00 -11.95 26.68
CA VAL A 437 1.10 -11.58 28.09
C VAL A 437 0.00 -12.06 29.04
N LEU A 438 -1.15 -12.57 28.57
CA LEU A 438 -2.22 -13.01 29.49
C LEU A 438 -1.83 -14.23 30.33
N GLU A 439 -1.24 -15.25 29.72
CA GLU A 439 -0.73 -16.43 30.42
C GLU A 439 0.36 -16.06 31.45
N ASN A 440 1.20 -15.09 31.13
CA ASN A 440 2.20 -14.55 32.05
C ASN A 440 1.53 -13.87 33.26
N HIS A 441 0.45 -13.13 33.02
CA HIS A 441 -0.33 -12.49 34.07
C HIS A 441 -0.97 -13.52 35.01
N VAL A 442 -1.61 -14.56 34.45
CA VAL A 442 -2.20 -15.65 35.21
C VAL A 442 -1.15 -16.39 36.03
N TYR A 443 0.00 -16.74 35.41
CA TYR A 443 1.10 -17.40 36.11
C TYR A 443 1.58 -16.59 37.32
N ARG A 444 1.81 -15.28 37.15
CA ARG A 444 2.25 -14.41 38.24
C ARG A 444 1.23 -14.32 39.36
N ARG A 445 -0.06 -14.33 39.03
CA ARG A 445 -1.12 -14.28 40.04
C ARG A 445 -1.18 -15.57 40.87
N LEU A 446 -0.95 -16.73 40.25
CA LEU A 446 -0.98 -18.02 40.92
C LEU A 446 0.30 -18.28 41.74
N HIS A 447 1.47 -17.94 41.20
CA HIS A 447 2.75 -18.30 41.79
C HIS A 447 3.49 -17.16 42.50
N GLN A 448 2.99 -15.92 42.43
CA GLN A 448 3.62 -14.71 42.99
C GLN A 448 5.04 -14.44 42.47
N GLN A 449 5.43 -15.05 41.34
CA GLN A 449 6.73 -14.89 40.70
C GLN A 449 6.58 -14.89 39.16
N PRO A 450 7.49 -14.25 38.41
CA PRO A 450 7.48 -14.36 36.96
C PRO A 450 7.85 -15.79 36.51
N PRO A 451 7.35 -16.25 35.35
CA PRO A 451 7.76 -17.55 34.80
C PRO A 451 9.25 -17.53 34.41
N ASP A 452 9.92 -18.67 34.55
CA ASP A 452 11.33 -18.81 34.13
C ASP A 452 11.44 -18.52 32.62
N PRO A 453 12.25 -17.54 32.17
CA PRO A 453 12.41 -17.27 30.75
C PRO A 453 12.99 -18.47 29.97
N ASN A 454 13.77 -19.36 30.61
CA ASN A 454 14.52 -20.42 29.95
C ASN A 454 13.74 -21.72 29.68
N GLN A 455 12.64 -21.95 30.39
CA GLN A 455 11.80 -23.14 30.17
C GLN A 455 11.10 -23.04 28.78
N LYS A 456 10.64 -24.15 28.21
CA LYS A 456 9.83 -24.10 26.97
C LYS A 456 8.43 -23.59 27.25
N TYR A 457 7.76 -23.02 26.25
CA TYR A 457 6.43 -22.41 26.44
C TYR A 457 5.40 -23.41 27.02
N LEU A 458 5.19 -24.56 26.39
CA LEU A 458 4.21 -25.53 26.87
C LEU A 458 4.59 -26.12 28.22
N ASP A 459 5.87 -26.39 28.47
CA ASP A 459 6.35 -26.87 29.77
C ASP A 459 6.01 -25.86 30.90
N LYS A 460 5.90 -24.56 30.59
CA LYS A 460 5.52 -23.51 31.56
C LYS A 460 4.02 -23.45 31.82
N TYR A 461 3.21 -23.55 30.77
CA TYR A 461 1.80 -23.14 30.84
C TYR A 461 0.80 -24.29 30.72
N ASP A 462 1.24 -25.46 30.24
CA ASP A 462 0.39 -26.64 30.14
C ASP A 462 0.28 -27.36 31.50
N HIS A 463 -0.15 -26.63 32.52
CA HIS A 463 -0.43 -27.13 33.86
C HIS A 463 -1.93 -26.92 34.18
N PRO A 464 -2.62 -27.89 34.82
CA PRO A 464 -4.06 -27.79 35.09
C PRO A 464 -4.45 -26.52 35.84
N GLU A 465 -3.64 -26.06 36.79
CA GLU A 465 -3.93 -24.86 37.58
C GLU A 465 -3.86 -23.56 36.74
N ILE A 466 -2.91 -23.48 35.79
CA ILE A 466 -2.75 -22.34 34.90
C ILE A 466 -3.87 -22.31 33.88
N ARG A 467 -4.24 -23.47 33.32
CA ARG A 467 -5.39 -23.60 32.42
C ARG A 467 -6.69 -23.13 33.10
N ALA A 468 -6.94 -23.59 34.32
CA ALA A 468 -8.09 -23.18 35.11
C ALA A 468 -8.07 -21.68 35.42
N GLY A 469 -6.93 -21.14 35.86
CA GLY A 469 -6.79 -19.71 36.14
C GLY A 469 -6.94 -18.82 34.90
N PHE A 470 -6.50 -19.29 33.73
CA PHE A 470 -6.67 -18.60 32.46
C PHE A 470 -8.14 -18.54 32.05
N GLN A 471 -8.84 -19.68 32.11
CA GLN A 471 -10.26 -19.75 31.80
C GLN A 471 -11.09 -18.91 32.77
N GLU A 472 -10.87 -19.04 34.09
CA GLU A 472 -11.54 -18.25 35.14
C GLU A 472 -11.36 -16.75 34.89
N TYR A 473 -10.15 -16.32 34.55
CA TYR A 473 -9.89 -14.92 34.23
C TYR A 473 -10.76 -14.42 33.08
N LEU A 474 -10.80 -15.16 31.97
CA LEU A 474 -11.57 -14.77 30.78
C LEU A 474 -13.08 -14.81 31.03
N GLU A 475 -13.58 -15.79 31.79
CA GLU A 475 -14.99 -15.86 32.21
C GLU A 475 -15.39 -14.63 33.04
N LYS A 476 -14.53 -14.26 34.00
CA LYS A 476 -14.71 -13.08 34.83
C LYS A 476 -14.66 -11.80 33.99
N PHE A 477 -13.68 -11.70 33.10
CA PHE A 477 -13.52 -10.57 32.18
C PHE A 477 -14.75 -10.40 31.28
N ALA A 478 -15.27 -11.51 30.73
CA ALA A 478 -16.51 -11.51 29.94
C ALA A 478 -17.72 -11.04 30.76
N GLY A 479 -17.79 -11.43 32.05
CA GLY A 479 -18.78 -10.95 32.99
C GLY A 479 -18.75 -9.43 33.15
N TRP A 480 -17.57 -8.86 33.38
CA TRP A 480 -17.39 -7.42 33.46
C TRP A 480 -17.75 -6.71 32.16
N PHE A 481 -17.35 -7.25 31.01
CA PHE A 481 -17.68 -6.66 29.71
C PHE A 481 -19.19 -6.61 29.48
N ARG A 482 -19.92 -7.69 29.80
CA ARG A 482 -21.39 -7.73 29.76
C ARG A 482 -22.04 -6.73 30.72
N GLN A 483 -21.42 -6.47 31.86
CA GLN A 483 -21.93 -5.50 32.83
C GLN A 483 -21.79 -4.05 32.33
N TYR A 484 -20.65 -3.71 31.74
CA TYR A 484 -20.31 -2.32 31.38
C TYR A 484 -20.64 -1.93 29.94
N ASP A 485 -20.69 -2.89 29.01
CA ASP A 485 -21.04 -2.66 27.61
C ASP A 485 -21.72 -3.91 26.99
N PRO A 486 -22.95 -4.27 27.43
CA PRO A 486 -23.62 -5.51 27.02
C PRO A 486 -23.93 -5.61 25.53
N GLN A 487 -23.97 -4.49 24.81
CA GLN A 487 -24.35 -4.44 23.40
C GLN A 487 -23.15 -4.60 22.47
N ARG A 488 -21.93 -4.35 22.93
CA ARG A 488 -20.75 -4.37 22.08
C ARG A 488 -20.27 -5.81 21.85
N ASN A 489 -20.04 -6.13 20.59
CA ASN A 489 -19.28 -7.30 20.21
C ASN A 489 -17.81 -7.09 20.56
N TRP A 490 -17.26 -7.95 21.41
CA TRP A 490 -15.83 -7.96 21.70
C TRP A 490 -15.20 -9.30 21.36
N TYR A 491 -13.93 -9.26 20.97
CA TYR A 491 -13.12 -10.43 20.65
C TYR A 491 -11.85 -10.41 21.51
N TYR A 492 -11.48 -11.58 22.02
CA TYR A 492 -10.18 -11.85 22.60
C TYR A 492 -9.18 -12.16 21.48
N GLN A 493 -8.08 -11.42 21.43
CA GLN A 493 -6.95 -11.75 20.58
C GLN A 493 -5.74 -12.06 21.44
N GLY A 494 -5.21 -13.26 21.25
CA GLY A 494 -4.02 -13.76 21.93
C GLY A 494 -2.74 -13.39 21.19
N PHE A 495 -1.89 -14.40 21.00
CA PHE A 495 -0.62 -14.24 20.28
C PHE A 495 -0.82 -13.81 18.82
N ASP A 496 -0.08 -12.78 18.41
CA ASP A 496 -0.15 -12.20 17.06
C ASP A 496 0.59 -13.05 16.02
N GLU A 497 0.05 -13.08 14.79
CA GLU A 497 0.60 -13.80 13.64
C GLU A 497 1.06 -15.26 13.90
N PRO A 498 0.20 -16.13 14.50
CA PRO A 498 0.62 -17.44 14.99
C PRO A 498 1.16 -18.40 13.92
N ALA A 499 0.76 -18.20 12.66
CA ALA A 499 1.22 -19.00 11.54
C ALA A 499 2.75 -18.88 11.30
N PHE A 500 3.35 -17.76 11.71
CA PHE A 500 4.78 -17.54 11.58
C PHE A 500 5.52 -17.79 12.89
N PHE A 501 4.87 -17.51 14.02
CA PHE A 501 5.50 -17.55 15.33
C PHE A 501 4.50 -18.12 16.35
N GLY A 502 4.80 -19.24 17.01
CA GLY A 502 4.00 -19.66 18.17
C GLY A 502 2.64 -20.31 17.87
N LEU A 503 2.49 -21.04 16.76
CA LEU A 503 1.29 -21.85 16.49
C LEU A 503 0.94 -22.80 17.65
N GLU A 504 1.95 -23.45 18.25
CA GLU A 504 1.79 -24.33 19.42
C GLU A 504 1.10 -23.63 20.60
N ARG A 505 1.34 -22.34 20.75
CA ARG A 505 0.80 -21.53 21.84
C ARG A 505 -0.67 -21.24 21.62
N VAL A 506 -1.07 -20.79 20.43
CA VAL A 506 -2.49 -20.48 20.18
C VAL A 506 -3.36 -21.73 20.13
N LEU A 507 -2.79 -22.89 19.79
CA LEU A 507 -3.45 -24.20 19.91
C LEU A 507 -3.76 -24.58 21.35
N TRP A 508 -3.03 -24.02 22.31
CA TRP A 508 -3.33 -24.13 23.74
C TRP A 508 -4.30 -23.04 24.20
N GLU A 509 -4.07 -21.80 23.79
CA GLU A 509 -4.74 -20.60 24.30
C GLU A 509 -6.18 -20.44 23.81
N TYR A 510 -6.43 -20.63 22.51
CA TYR A 510 -7.73 -20.36 21.90
C TYR A 510 -8.83 -21.33 22.34
N PRO A 511 -8.59 -22.66 22.47
CA PRO A 511 -9.59 -23.55 23.05
C PRO A 511 -10.02 -23.14 24.47
N LEU A 512 -9.09 -22.64 25.30
CA LEU A 512 -9.40 -22.18 26.66
C LEU A 512 -10.25 -20.91 26.64
N ALA A 513 -9.95 -19.96 25.74
CA ALA A 513 -10.76 -18.77 25.56
C ALA A 513 -12.19 -19.12 25.08
N LYS A 514 -12.33 -20.10 24.17
CA LYS A 514 -13.64 -20.61 23.74
C LYS A 514 -14.38 -21.31 24.86
N ALA A 515 -13.69 -22.10 25.68
CA ALA A 515 -14.27 -22.75 26.86
C ALA A 515 -14.79 -21.72 27.88
N ALA A 516 -14.13 -20.56 27.99
CA ALA A 516 -14.60 -19.41 28.78
C ALA A 516 -15.81 -18.67 28.19
N GLY A 517 -16.34 -19.11 27.04
CA GLY A 517 -17.47 -18.48 26.36
C GLY A 517 -17.13 -17.14 25.68
N VAL A 518 -15.85 -16.90 25.37
CA VAL A 518 -15.37 -15.67 24.74
C VAL A 518 -15.21 -15.87 23.23
N LYS A 519 -15.55 -14.84 22.44
CA LYS A 519 -15.25 -14.84 21.00
C LYS A 519 -13.77 -14.60 20.77
N VAL A 520 -13.15 -15.37 19.89
CA VAL A 520 -11.71 -15.32 19.65
C VAL A 520 -11.42 -14.72 18.27
N SER A 521 -10.47 -13.80 18.20
CA SER A 521 -9.88 -13.34 16.93
C SER A 521 -8.39 -13.62 16.84
N GLY A 522 -7.85 -13.68 15.63
CA GLY A 522 -6.41 -13.80 15.41
C GLY A 522 -5.96 -13.37 14.03
N THR A 523 -4.71 -12.93 13.91
CA THR A 523 -4.09 -12.55 12.64
C THR A 523 -3.52 -13.79 11.93
N VAL A 524 -4.35 -14.57 11.22
CA VAL A 524 -3.95 -15.88 10.66
C VAL A 524 -3.89 -15.85 9.13
N TYR A 525 -2.71 -15.56 8.55
CA TYR A 525 -2.58 -15.40 7.09
C TYR A 525 -2.49 -16.67 6.26
N THR A 526 -2.31 -17.85 6.86
CA THR A 526 -2.11 -19.08 6.08
C THR A 526 -3.31 -20.01 6.20
N ARG A 527 -3.76 -20.53 5.06
CA ARG A 527 -4.89 -21.49 4.99
C ARG A 527 -4.67 -22.74 5.86
N PRO A 528 -3.47 -23.36 5.91
CA PRO A 528 -3.23 -24.53 6.77
C PRO A 528 -3.38 -24.20 8.26
N ALA A 529 -2.79 -23.09 8.72
CA ALA A 529 -2.94 -22.67 10.12
C ALA A 529 -4.39 -22.32 10.43
N LEU A 530 -5.09 -21.70 9.49
CA LEU A 530 -6.49 -21.33 9.64
C LEU A 530 -7.41 -22.54 9.77
N ARG A 531 -7.21 -23.60 8.99
CA ARG A 531 -7.96 -24.87 9.16
C ARG A 531 -7.69 -25.50 10.52
N GLN A 532 -6.44 -25.46 10.98
CA GLN A 532 -6.06 -26.03 12.27
C GLN A 532 -6.67 -25.25 13.44
N LEU A 533 -6.73 -23.92 13.33
CA LEU A 533 -7.27 -23.03 14.36
C LEU A 533 -8.78 -22.82 14.26
N GLY A 534 -9.38 -23.14 13.11
CA GLY A 534 -10.78 -22.87 12.76
C GLY A 534 -11.79 -23.23 13.84
N PRO A 535 -11.71 -24.41 14.48
CA PRO A 535 -12.62 -24.79 15.56
C PRO A 535 -12.59 -23.85 16.79
N ASN A 536 -11.51 -23.07 16.93
CA ASN A 536 -11.21 -22.29 18.12
C ASN A 536 -11.16 -20.77 17.88
N ILE A 537 -11.43 -20.29 16.66
CA ILE A 537 -11.46 -18.87 16.33
C ILE A 537 -12.80 -18.49 15.71
N ASP A 538 -13.29 -17.29 16.00
CA ASP A 538 -14.53 -16.76 15.43
C ASP A 538 -14.25 -15.78 14.28
N LEU A 539 -13.10 -15.11 14.35
CA LEU A 539 -12.69 -14.06 13.42
C LEU A 539 -11.20 -14.16 13.09
N SER A 540 -10.85 -14.13 11.80
CA SER A 540 -9.45 -13.98 11.35
C SER A 540 -9.24 -12.62 10.70
N LEU A 541 -8.11 -11.99 11.02
CA LEU A 541 -7.63 -10.77 10.35
C LEU A 541 -6.73 -11.18 9.19
N LEU A 542 -7.08 -10.77 7.98
CA LEU A 542 -6.38 -11.16 6.75
C LEU A 542 -5.94 -9.93 5.96
N SER A 543 -4.77 -10.01 5.33
CA SER A 543 -4.32 -8.99 4.38
C SER A 543 -5.14 -9.01 3.08
N TYR A 544 -4.92 -7.99 2.25
CA TYR A 544 -5.38 -7.99 0.86
C TYR A 544 -4.73 -9.14 0.08
N ARG A 545 -5.45 -9.66 -0.92
CA ARG A 545 -5.19 -10.95 -1.55
C ARG A 545 -5.79 -11.06 -2.94
N SER A 546 -5.35 -12.09 -3.66
CA SER A 546 -5.75 -12.31 -5.04
C SER A 546 -7.17 -12.83 -5.20
N ALA A 547 -7.69 -12.80 -6.43
CA ALA A 547 -8.99 -13.41 -6.73
C ALA A 547 -9.01 -14.89 -6.35
N GLN A 548 -7.94 -15.61 -6.71
CA GLN A 548 -7.78 -17.02 -6.38
C GLN A 548 -7.67 -17.23 -4.87
N GLU A 549 -6.79 -16.48 -4.19
CA GLU A 549 -6.64 -16.60 -2.74
C GLU A 549 -7.95 -16.29 -2.02
N GLU A 550 -8.71 -15.28 -2.45
CA GLU A 550 -10.03 -14.97 -1.91
C GLU A 550 -10.98 -16.17 -2.00
N GLN A 551 -11.08 -16.81 -3.17
CA GLN A 551 -11.92 -18.00 -3.34
C GLN A 551 -11.50 -19.14 -2.39
N GLU A 552 -10.20 -19.33 -2.23
CA GLU A 552 -9.64 -20.36 -1.35
C GLU A 552 -9.91 -20.04 0.14
N PHE A 553 -9.76 -18.78 0.56
CA PHE A 553 -10.11 -18.37 1.93
C PHE A 553 -11.62 -18.49 2.17
N GLN A 554 -12.46 -18.13 1.20
CA GLN A 554 -13.91 -18.33 1.30
C GLN A 554 -14.27 -19.81 1.42
N ALA A 555 -13.53 -20.70 0.75
CA ALA A 555 -13.70 -22.14 0.94
C ALA A 555 -13.34 -22.57 2.38
N VAL A 556 -12.23 -22.07 2.93
CA VAL A 556 -11.87 -22.33 4.34
C VAL A 556 -12.90 -21.74 5.31
N SER A 557 -13.51 -20.59 4.98
CA SER A 557 -14.56 -19.97 5.81
C SER A 557 -15.80 -20.86 5.87
N ARG A 558 -16.23 -21.39 4.72
CA ARG A 558 -17.34 -22.36 4.65
C ARG A 558 -17.04 -23.66 5.39
N GLU A 559 -15.78 -24.12 5.35
CA GLU A 559 -15.33 -25.32 6.04
C GLU A 559 -15.31 -25.16 7.58
N THR A 560 -14.86 -24.01 8.05
CA THR A 560 -14.54 -23.79 9.49
C THR A 560 -15.55 -22.92 10.23
N GLY A 561 -16.38 -22.16 9.52
CA GLY A 561 -17.29 -21.15 10.08
C GLY A 561 -16.61 -19.83 10.46
N VAL A 562 -15.29 -19.68 10.24
CA VAL A 562 -14.53 -18.48 10.62
C VAL A 562 -14.90 -17.31 9.71
N LYS A 563 -15.15 -16.14 10.32
CA LYS A 563 -15.34 -14.87 9.59
C LYS A 563 -14.01 -14.18 9.33
N TYR A 564 -13.96 -13.29 8.33
CA TYR A 564 -12.76 -12.52 8.02
C TYR A 564 -13.00 -11.03 8.06
N TYR A 565 -12.08 -10.29 8.67
CA TYR A 565 -11.95 -8.85 8.48
C TYR A 565 -10.71 -8.57 7.63
N LEU A 566 -10.78 -7.51 6.83
CA LEU A 566 -9.64 -7.03 6.06
C LEU A 566 -8.71 -6.21 6.97
N LEU A 567 -7.52 -6.73 7.25
CA LEU A 567 -6.40 -5.98 7.81
C LEU A 567 -5.56 -5.42 6.66
N GLY A 568 -5.98 -4.27 6.12
CA GLY A 568 -5.48 -3.79 4.83
C GLY A 568 -4.95 -2.36 4.80
N ALA A 569 -5.68 -1.40 5.36
CA ALA A 569 -5.31 0.02 5.28
C ALA A 569 -4.60 0.51 6.56
N GLY A 570 -4.00 1.69 6.49
CA GLY A 570 -3.41 2.35 7.65
C GLY A 570 -2.08 3.02 7.33
N SER A 571 -1.06 2.71 8.12
CA SER A 571 0.25 3.36 8.10
C SER A 571 1.37 2.40 7.72
N TYR A 572 1.02 1.30 7.05
CA TYR A 572 1.97 0.30 6.59
C TYR A 572 3.03 0.89 5.64
N PHE A 573 4.14 0.17 5.50
CA PHE A 573 5.13 0.48 4.49
C PHE A 573 4.47 0.52 3.10
N GLN A 574 4.83 1.52 2.29
CA GLN A 574 4.21 1.86 0.99
C GLN A 574 2.82 2.52 1.05
N GLN A 575 2.16 2.60 2.20
CA GLN A 575 0.88 3.34 2.34
C GLN A 575 1.10 4.76 2.86
N GLN A 576 2.13 4.97 3.68
CA GLN A 576 2.49 6.27 4.22
C GLN A 576 2.63 7.31 3.10
N GLY A 577 2.06 8.49 3.25
CA GLY A 577 2.09 9.54 2.24
C GLY A 577 1.28 9.29 0.97
N PHE A 578 0.43 8.24 0.95
CA PHE A 578 -0.46 7.97 -0.18
C PHE A 578 -1.93 8.00 0.25
N VAL A 579 -2.71 8.85 -0.41
CA VAL A 579 -4.17 8.89 -0.26
C VAL A 579 -4.81 7.67 -0.95
N ALA A 580 -4.41 7.42 -2.20
CA ALA A 580 -5.04 6.45 -3.09
C ALA A 580 -5.06 5.01 -2.53
N VAL A 581 -3.97 4.57 -1.89
CA VAL A 581 -3.85 3.17 -1.43
C VAL A 581 -4.85 2.88 -0.32
N ASN A 582 -4.91 3.74 0.70
CA ASN A 582 -5.85 3.55 1.80
C ASN A 582 -7.30 3.80 1.39
N ARG A 583 -7.53 4.74 0.48
CA ARG A 583 -8.85 4.99 -0.11
C ARG A 583 -9.39 3.74 -0.80
N PHE A 584 -8.55 3.06 -1.57
CA PHE A 584 -8.91 1.82 -2.25
C PHE A 584 -9.18 0.69 -1.25
N LEU A 585 -8.25 0.45 -0.33
CA LEU A 585 -8.30 -0.68 0.61
C LEU A 585 -9.47 -0.57 1.61
N ALA A 586 -9.77 0.63 2.10
CA ALA A 586 -10.88 0.85 3.01
C ALA A 586 -12.24 0.99 2.31
N GLY A 587 -12.24 1.35 1.02
CA GLY A 587 -13.43 1.60 0.22
C GLY A 587 -13.79 0.48 -0.73
N ALA A 588 -13.45 0.70 -2.01
CA ALA A 588 -13.83 -0.16 -3.12
C ALA A 588 -13.37 -1.61 -2.97
N TYR A 589 -12.16 -1.84 -2.45
CA TYR A 589 -11.64 -3.19 -2.27
C TYR A 589 -12.37 -3.95 -1.16
N LEU A 590 -12.64 -3.31 -0.01
CA LEU A 590 -13.44 -3.92 1.06
C LEU A 590 -14.83 -4.29 0.57
N PHE A 591 -15.48 -3.39 -0.18
CA PHE A 591 -16.79 -3.65 -0.78
C PHE A 591 -16.75 -4.84 -1.75
N LYS A 592 -15.72 -4.92 -2.59
CA LYS A 592 -15.50 -6.04 -3.52
C LYS A 592 -15.33 -7.38 -2.79
N LEU A 593 -14.63 -7.42 -1.66
CA LEU A 593 -14.46 -8.64 -0.87
C LEU A 593 -15.75 -9.06 -0.14
N GLY A 594 -16.72 -8.16 0.05
CA GLY A 594 -17.95 -8.46 0.78
C GLY A 594 -17.72 -8.84 2.25
N LEU A 595 -16.64 -8.36 2.87
CA LEU A 595 -16.31 -8.72 4.25
C LEU A 595 -17.08 -7.86 5.26
N PRO A 596 -17.41 -8.43 6.43
CA PRO A 596 -18.16 -7.73 7.49
C PRO A 596 -17.35 -6.67 8.24
N GLY A 597 -16.05 -6.54 7.99
CA GLY A 597 -15.24 -5.55 8.69
C GLY A 597 -13.85 -5.32 8.12
N HIS A 598 -13.27 -4.21 8.55
CA HIS A 598 -11.95 -3.72 8.19
C HIS A 598 -11.20 -3.31 9.46
N VAL A 599 -9.90 -3.57 9.49
CA VAL A 599 -9.01 -3.18 10.56
C VAL A 599 -7.86 -2.37 9.98
N SER A 600 -7.60 -1.20 10.59
CA SER A 600 -6.52 -0.28 10.21
C SER A 600 -5.38 -0.26 11.23
N TRP A 601 -4.13 -0.41 10.77
CA TRP A 601 -2.92 -0.35 11.61
C TRP A 601 -2.08 0.89 11.30
N SER A 602 -1.78 1.79 12.23
CA SER A 602 -2.38 2.02 13.55
C SER A 602 -2.54 3.54 13.70
N TYR A 603 -3.35 4.01 14.65
CA TYR A 603 -3.60 5.45 14.77
C TYR A 603 -2.30 6.21 15.07
N GLN A 604 -1.60 5.79 16.12
CA GLN A 604 -0.30 6.36 16.53
C GLN A 604 0.55 5.26 17.17
N TYR A 605 1.54 4.76 16.44
CA TYR A 605 2.65 4.00 16.97
C TYR A 605 3.93 4.81 16.71
N HIS A 606 4.20 5.72 17.64
CA HIS A 606 5.34 6.60 17.53
C HIS A 606 6.59 5.94 18.10
N CYS A 607 7.67 5.97 17.34
CA CYS A 607 9.02 5.72 17.79
C CYS A 607 9.96 6.79 17.21
N GLN A 608 11.10 7.00 17.86
CA GLN A 608 12.18 7.84 17.30
C GLN A 608 12.84 7.06 16.16
N GLU A 609 12.33 7.24 14.94
CA GLU A 609 12.67 6.37 13.81
C GLU A 609 14.17 6.24 13.55
N PHE A 610 14.88 7.37 13.63
CA PHE A 610 16.30 7.46 13.34
C PHE A 610 17.19 7.02 14.50
N GLU A 611 16.74 7.18 15.75
CA GLU A 611 17.46 6.69 16.93
C GLU A 611 17.33 5.17 17.07
N GLN A 612 16.16 4.63 16.72
CA GLN A 612 15.85 3.19 16.85
C GLN A 612 16.03 2.42 15.54
N LEU A 613 16.29 3.12 14.43
CA LEU A 613 16.32 2.57 13.07
C LEU A 613 15.11 1.67 12.79
N LYS A 614 13.93 2.17 13.17
CA LYS A 614 12.63 1.50 13.11
C LYS A 614 11.59 2.41 12.49
N ILE A 615 10.70 1.85 11.69
CA ILE A 615 9.59 2.60 11.09
C ILE A 615 8.54 2.91 12.16
N ALA A 616 8.12 4.17 12.25
CA ALA A 616 6.94 4.60 12.99
C ALA A 616 5.67 4.37 12.16
N TYR A 617 4.60 3.93 12.79
CA TYR A 617 3.33 3.64 12.13
C TYR A 617 2.28 4.64 12.60
N ASN A 618 2.20 5.79 11.92
CA ASN A 618 1.34 6.91 12.31
C ASN A 618 0.32 7.23 11.21
N LEU A 619 -0.97 7.17 11.56
CA LEU A 619 -2.04 7.84 10.82
C LEU A 619 -2.25 9.27 11.29
N ALA A 620 -1.84 9.57 12.52
CA ALA A 620 -1.87 10.92 13.05
C ALA A 620 -0.59 11.24 13.82
N TRP A 621 -0.08 12.46 13.67
CA TRP A 621 1.09 12.93 14.42
C TRP A 621 0.66 13.73 15.65
N PRO A 622 1.26 13.51 16.83
CA PRO A 622 0.93 14.32 18.00
C PRO A 622 1.30 15.79 17.76
N ARG A 623 0.43 16.71 18.18
CA ARG A 623 0.71 18.14 18.14
C ARG A 623 1.32 18.63 19.45
N GLN A 624 2.12 19.69 19.34
CA GLN A 624 2.55 20.48 20.50
C GLN A 624 1.38 21.34 21.01
N ASP A 625 0.75 22.11 20.12
CA ASP A 625 -0.48 22.85 20.44
C ASP A 625 -1.72 21.99 20.15
N CYS A 626 -2.38 21.59 21.22
CA CYS A 626 -3.61 20.80 21.19
C CYS A 626 -4.89 21.65 21.29
N SER A 627 -4.83 22.99 21.20
CA SER A 627 -6.00 23.85 21.37
C SER A 627 -7.13 23.52 20.36
N ARG A 628 -6.81 23.46 19.06
CA ARG A 628 -7.78 23.17 17.98
C ARG A 628 -8.03 21.68 17.78
N ARG A 629 -6.96 20.89 17.68
CA ARG A 629 -7.00 19.42 17.52
C ARG A 629 -5.84 18.77 18.27
N ARG A 630 -5.97 17.51 18.69
CA ARG A 630 -4.94 16.76 19.43
C ARG A 630 -3.81 16.31 18.52
N SER A 631 -4.14 15.96 17.28
CA SER A 631 -3.22 15.35 16.34
C SER A 631 -3.30 16.01 14.97
N ASP A 632 -2.20 16.03 14.23
CA ASP A 632 -2.20 16.33 12.80
C ASP A 632 -2.53 15.06 12.01
N SER A 633 -3.47 15.17 11.08
CA SER A 633 -3.80 14.06 10.18
C SER A 633 -2.64 13.79 9.21
N THR A 634 -2.77 12.72 8.43
CA THR A 634 -1.82 12.36 7.38
C THR A 634 -2.54 12.07 6.07
N LEU A 635 -1.83 12.14 4.94
CA LEU A 635 -2.40 11.77 3.63
C LEU A 635 -3.03 10.37 3.65
N GLN A 636 -2.39 9.41 4.32
CA GLN A 636 -2.91 8.06 4.43
C GLN A 636 -4.16 7.97 5.34
N ALA A 637 -4.29 8.82 6.37
CA ALA A 637 -5.50 8.88 7.18
C ALA A 637 -6.67 9.52 6.43
N GLU A 638 -6.42 10.55 5.64
CA GLU A 638 -7.46 11.12 4.77
C GLU A 638 -7.84 10.16 3.65
N GLY A 639 -6.88 9.38 3.12
CA GLY A 639 -7.18 8.25 2.24
C GLY A 639 -8.15 7.26 2.87
N LEU A 640 -7.91 6.88 4.13
CA LEU A 640 -8.82 6.01 4.89
C LEU A 640 -10.23 6.63 5.03
N ARG A 641 -10.33 7.91 5.39
CA ARG A 641 -11.62 8.63 5.49
C ARG A 641 -12.37 8.61 4.16
N GLU A 642 -11.69 9.00 3.08
CA GLU A 642 -12.26 9.00 1.73
C GLU A 642 -12.66 7.61 1.26
N GLY A 643 -11.92 6.57 1.64
CA GLY A 643 -12.25 5.18 1.30
C GLY A 643 -13.52 4.71 1.99
N ILE A 644 -13.70 5.04 3.26
CA ILE A 644 -14.94 4.74 3.99
C ILE A 644 -16.15 5.45 3.36
N ILE A 645 -15.96 6.69 2.90
CA ILE A 645 -16.99 7.41 2.13
C ILE A 645 -17.29 6.68 0.82
N ASP A 646 -16.28 6.22 0.08
CA ASP A 646 -16.46 5.47 -1.17
C ASP A 646 -17.21 4.14 -0.96
N TYR A 647 -16.91 3.43 0.13
CA TYR A 647 -17.67 2.24 0.53
C TYR A 647 -19.16 2.57 0.69
N ARG A 648 -19.47 3.68 1.37
CA ARG A 648 -20.86 4.11 1.60
C ARG A 648 -21.56 4.54 0.32
N PHE A 649 -20.85 5.09 -0.66
CA PHE A 649 -21.41 5.32 -2.01
C PHE A 649 -21.81 3.99 -2.68
N LEU A 650 -20.91 3.00 -2.67
CA LEU A 650 -21.17 1.68 -3.23
C LEU A 650 -22.35 0.98 -2.53
N GLN A 651 -22.38 1.04 -1.19
CA GLN A 651 -23.48 0.50 -0.38
C GLN A 651 -24.81 1.21 -0.66
N THR A 652 -24.81 2.54 -0.65
CA THR A 652 -26.01 3.34 -0.93
C THR A 652 -26.54 2.99 -2.32
N PHE A 653 -25.67 2.92 -3.33
CA PHE A 653 -26.05 2.53 -4.70
C PHE A 653 -26.64 1.11 -4.76
N ARG A 654 -26.02 0.13 -4.08
CA ARG A 654 -26.54 -1.26 -3.99
C ARG A 654 -27.91 -1.33 -3.34
N ASN A 655 -28.16 -0.48 -2.33
CA ASN A 655 -29.38 -0.50 -1.53
C ASN A 655 -30.50 0.38 -2.10
N LEU A 656 -30.28 1.07 -3.23
CA LEU A 656 -31.31 1.86 -3.89
C LEU A 656 -32.50 1.00 -4.28
N LYS A 657 -33.70 1.46 -3.90
CA LYS A 657 -34.97 0.87 -4.32
C LYS A 657 -35.48 1.62 -5.55
N THR A 658 -35.44 0.95 -6.70
CA THR A 658 -35.91 1.46 -8.00
C THR A 658 -36.93 0.49 -8.58
N ASP A 659 -37.50 0.78 -9.75
CA ASP A 659 -38.31 -0.21 -10.46
C ASP A 659 -37.46 -1.46 -10.81
N PRO A 660 -38.06 -2.65 -10.97
CA PRO A 660 -37.31 -3.89 -11.16
C PRO A 660 -36.35 -3.89 -12.36
N ALA A 661 -36.69 -3.19 -13.44
CA ALA A 661 -35.83 -3.12 -14.62
C ALA A 661 -34.60 -2.24 -14.37
N GLN A 662 -34.78 -1.10 -13.69
CA GLN A 662 -33.69 -0.24 -13.25
C GLN A 662 -32.80 -0.92 -12.21
N GLN A 663 -33.39 -1.64 -11.27
CA GLN A 663 -32.66 -2.38 -10.24
C GLN A 663 -31.76 -3.44 -10.86
N GLN A 664 -32.25 -4.17 -11.86
CA GLN A 664 -31.44 -5.13 -12.61
C GLN A 664 -30.26 -4.45 -13.31
N GLN A 665 -30.48 -3.31 -13.99
CA GLN A 665 -29.40 -2.55 -14.63
C GLN A 665 -28.35 -2.04 -13.64
N ASP A 666 -28.78 -1.57 -12.48
CA ASP A 666 -27.89 -1.05 -11.44
C ASP A 666 -27.09 -2.19 -10.79
N GLN A 667 -27.70 -3.37 -10.59
CA GLN A 667 -27.00 -4.58 -10.15
C GLN A 667 -25.97 -5.06 -11.17
N GLU A 668 -26.30 -5.06 -12.47
CA GLU A 668 -25.37 -5.41 -13.54
C GLU A 668 -24.18 -4.44 -13.60
N LEU A 669 -24.42 -3.13 -13.48
CA LEU A 669 -23.35 -2.14 -13.40
C LEU A 669 -22.47 -2.38 -12.18
N LEU A 670 -23.06 -2.56 -11.00
CA LEU A 670 -22.31 -2.82 -9.77
C LEU A 670 -21.46 -4.09 -9.88
N GLN A 671 -22.02 -5.16 -10.43
CA GLN A 671 -21.30 -6.40 -10.68
C GLN A 671 -20.10 -6.17 -11.61
N ARG A 672 -20.27 -5.40 -12.68
CA ARG A 672 -19.16 -5.02 -13.59
C ARG A 672 -18.11 -4.17 -12.90
N LEU A 673 -18.51 -3.19 -12.08
CA LEU A 673 -17.54 -2.39 -11.32
C LEU A 673 -16.69 -3.28 -10.42
N ILE A 674 -17.31 -4.23 -9.70
CA ILE A 674 -16.62 -5.18 -8.82
C ILE A 674 -15.70 -6.13 -9.61
N GLN A 675 -16.16 -6.64 -10.75
CA GLN A 675 -15.45 -7.69 -11.50
C GLN A 675 -14.36 -7.14 -12.43
N GLU A 676 -14.64 -6.04 -13.14
CA GLU A 676 -13.82 -5.53 -14.24
C GLU A 676 -13.04 -4.25 -13.88
N ILE A 677 -13.54 -3.41 -12.97
CA ILE A 677 -12.95 -2.07 -12.72
C ILE A 677 -12.14 -2.01 -11.43
N ILE A 678 -12.66 -2.58 -10.35
CA ILE A 678 -11.98 -2.61 -9.04
C ILE A 678 -10.94 -3.73 -9.11
N PRO A 679 -9.62 -3.45 -9.10
CA PRO A 679 -8.60 -4.48 -9.28
C PRO A 679 -8.54 -5.46 -8.11
N TRP A 680 -8.08 -6.69 -8.36
CA TRP A 680 -7.63 -7.59 -7.29
C TRP A 680 -6.21 -7.23 -6.86
N SER A 681 -5.63 -7.91 -5.85
CA SER A 681 -4.31 -7.51 -5.31
C SER A 681 -3.13 -7.71 -6.27
N GLU A 682 -3.22 -8.71 -7.14
CA GLU A 682 -2.27 -9.10 -8.17
C GLU A 682 -2.26 -8.08 -9.31
N ASP A 683 -3.42 -7.49 -9.56
CA ASP A 683 -3.59 -6.40 -10.50
C ASP A 683 -3.26 -5.07 -9.84
N PHE A 684 -3.64 -4.87 -8.58
CA PHE A 684 -3.50 -3.62 -7.86
C PHE A 684 -2.05 -3.32 -7.56
N ARG A 685 -1.59 -2.25 -8.16
CA ARG A 685 -0.27 -1.69 -7.90
C ARG A 685 -0.51 -0.37 -7.19
N ALA A 686 -0.11 -0.32 -5.93
CA ALA A 686 -0.24 0.87 -5.09
C ALA A 686 0.43 2.12 -5.70
N GLY A 687 1.35 1.93 -6.66
CA GLY A 687 2.27 2.96 -7.13
C GLY A 687 3.18 3.36 -5.98
N SER A 688 4.42 2.88 -5.96
CA SER A 688 5.41 3.44 -5.03
C SER A 688 5.78 4.88 -5.39
N ASP A 689 5.39 5.35 -6.57
CA ASP A 689 5.76 6.61 -7.20
C ASP A 689 4.97 6.84 -8.50
N CYS A 690 5.20 7.98 -9.16
CA CYS A 690 4.50 8.42 -10.39
C CYS A 690 4.75 7.54 -11.63
N LEU A 691 5.75 6.66 -11.60
CA LEU A 691 6.15 5.82 -12.73
C LEU A 691 6.05 4.32 -12.44
N SER A 692 6.07 3.93 -11.18
CA SER A 692 5.55 2.67 -10.70
C SER A 692 4.07 2.65 -11.08
N PRO A 693 3.65 1.78 -12.00
CA PRO A 693 2.31 1.84 -12.56
C PRO A 693 1.26 1.66 -11.48
N ALA A 694 0.73 2.75 -10.94
CA ALA A 694 -0.52 2.69 -10.22
C ALA A 694 -1.61 2.49 -11.27
N ASN A 695 -2.23 1.33 -11.29
CA ASN A 695 -3.41 1.08 -12.13
C ASN A 695 -4.70 1.59 -11.47
N LEU A 696 -4.64 2.03 -10.20
CA LEU A 696 -5.71 2.73 -9.53
C LEU A 696 -5.15 3.85 -8.64
N ASP A 697 -5.17 5.07 -9.16
CA ASP A 697 -4.69 6.27 -8.46
C ASP A 697 -5.83 7.03 -7.75
N TYR A 698 -5.55 8.23 -7.24
CA TYR A 698 -6.55 9.07 -6.57
C TYR A 698 -7.65 9.52 -7.55
N GLN A 699 -7.28 9.94 -8.76
CA GLN A 699 -8.23 10.45 -9.74
C GLN A 699 -9.18 9.36 -10.25
N ALA A 700 -8.69 8.13 -10.46
CA ALA A 700 -9.52 7.00 -10.87
C ALA A 700 -10.57 6.65 -9.81
N GLN A 701 -10.21 6.74 -8.52
CA GLN A 701 -11.14 6.55 -7.41
C GLN A 701 -12.14 7.71 -7.29
N GLU A 702 -11.71 8.94 -7.57
CA GLU A 702 -12.63 10.08 -7.65
C GLU A 702 -13.62 9.91 -8.80
N ASN A 703 -13.18 9.44 -9.96
CA ASN A 703 -14.05 9.16 -11.09
C ASN A 703 -15.07 8.05 -10.76
N LEU A 704 -14.69 7.04 -9.99
CA LEU A 704 -15.61 6.00 -9.48
C LEU A 704 -16.68 6.63 -8.56
N ARG A 705 -16.26 7.48 -7.61
CA ARG A 705 -17.19 8.21 -6.73
C ARG A 705 -18.15 9.07 -7.54
N LEU A 706 -17.65 9.83 -8.52
CA LEU A 706 -18.47 10.67 -9.40
C LEU A 706 -19.50 9.86 -10.19
N LEU A 707 -19.10 8.73 -10.76
CA LEU A 707 -20.02 7.82 -11.46
C LEU A 707 -21.18 7.38 -10.54
N LEU A 708 -20.85 6.89 -9.35
CA LEU A 708 -21.83 6.42 -8.38
C LEU A 708 -22.74 7.57 -7.92
N ALA A 709 -22.16 8.74 -7.62
CA ALA A 709 -22.87 9.93 -7.23
C ALA A 709 -23.91 10.35 -8.27
N ARG A 710 -23.53 10.43 -9.54
CA ARG A 710 -24.43 10.80 -10.65
C ARG A 710 -25.55 9.78 -10.83
N ARG A 711 -25.22 8.48 -10.70
CA ARG A 711 -26.21 7.40 -10.75
C ARG A 711 -27.23 7.51 -9.62
N ILE A 712 -26.77 7.68 -8.38
CA ILE A 712 -27.65 7.86 -7.22
C ILE A 712 -28.53 9.11 -7.40
N CYS A 713 -27.94 10.24 -7.82
CA CYS A 713 -28.70 11.47 -8.08
C CYS A 713 -29.83 11.25 -9.09
N ALA A 714 -29.51 10.64 -10.24
CA ALA A 714 -30.50 10.37 -11.27
C ALA A 714 -31.67 9.54 -10.73
N ARG A 715 -31.37 8.48 -9.95
CA ARG A 715 -32.40 7.65 -9.31
C ARG A 715 -33.25 8.43 -8.31
N VAL A 716 -32.63 9.19 -7.41
CA VAL A 716 -33.34 10.01 -6.42
C VAL A 716 -34.24 11.05 -7.07
N GLN A 717 -33.85 11.57 -8.25
CA GLN A 717 -34.62 12.55 -9.01
C GLN A 717 -35.63 11.93 -10.00
N GLY A 718 -35.73 10.60 -10.06
CA GLY A 718 -36.61 9.90 -11.02
C GLY A 718 -36.17 10.07 -12.49
N GLN A 719 -34.89 10.38 -12.73
CA GLN A 719 -34.30 10.52 -14.05
C GLN A 719 -33.67 9.20 -14.51
N SER A 720 -33.71 8.95 -15.83
CA SER A 720 -32.94 7.87 -16.43
C SER A 720 -31.44 8.22 -16.35
N PRO A 721 -30.61 7.39 -15.70
CA PRO A 721 -29.18 7.61 -15.72
C PRO A 721 -28.62 7.38 -17.12
N PRO A 722 -27.42 7.92 -17.41
CA PRO A 722 -26.72 7.65 -18.67
C PRO A 722 -26.55 6.13 -18.87
N GLN A 723 -27.03 5.58 -19.99
CA GLN A 723 -26.83 4.16 -20.31
C GLN A 723 -25.44 3.93 -20.88
N TYR A 724 -24.82 2.81 -20.50
CA TYR A 724 -23.50 2.40 -20.98
C TYR A 724 -23.60 0.98 -21.55
N ASP A 725 -23.44 0.84 -22.87
CA ASP A 725 -23.35 -0.48 -23.50
C ASP A 725 -21.88 -0.93 -23.53
N TRP A 726 -21.61 -2.03 -22.84
CA TRP A 726 -20.29 -2.64 -22.72
C TRP A 726 -20.13 -3.90 -23.57
N SER A 727 -21.23 -4.42 -24.13
CA SER A 727 -21.29 -5.74 -24.78
C SER A 727 -20.47 -5.81 -26.08
N TRP A 728 -20.23 -4.66 -26.70
CA TRP A 728 -19.53 -4.56 -27.98
C TRP A 728 -17.99 -4.48 -27.84
N ILE A 729 -17.44 -4.35 -26.63
CA ILE A 729 -15.99 -4.18 -26.42
C ILE A 729 -15.34 -5.51 -26.00
N LYS A 730 -14.45 -6.03 -26.84
CA LYS A 730 -13.55 -7.15 -26.51
C LYS A 730 -12.16 -6.60 -26.18
N GLU A 731 -11.63 -6.96 -25.00
CA GLU A 731 -10.22 -6.71 -24.72
C GLU A 731 -9.36 -7.61 -25.59
N GLN A 732 -8.31 -7.02 -26.17
CA GLN A 732 -7.32 -7.75 -26.96
C GLN A 732 -5.94 -7.28 -26.52
N ASP A 733 -5.17 -8.23 -25.99
CA ASP A 733 -3.74 -8.08 -25.77
C ASP A 733 -2.99 -8.41 -27.06
N CYS A 734 -2.01 -7.58 -27.40
CA CYS A 734 -1.13 -7.80 -28.54
C CYS A 734 0.32 -7.96 -28.08
N ALA A 735 1.08 -8.79 -28.79
CA ALA A 735 2.51 -8.94 -28.57
C ALA A 735 3.25 -7.62 -28.88
N GLY A 736 4.21 -7.23 -28.04
CA GLY A 736 5.10 -6.07 -28.29
C GLY A 736 4.74 -4.77 -27.57
N LEU A 737 3.48 -4.59 -27.13
CA LEU A 737 3.01 -3.41 -26.41
C LEU A 737 2.35 -3.85 -25.10
N THR A 738 2.95 -3.51 -23.96
CA THR A 738 2.34 -3.75 -22.64
C THR A 738 1.77 -2.43 -22.14
N LEU A 739 0.48 -2.39 -21.90
CA LEU A 739 -0.13 -1.23 -21.28
C LEU A 739 0.11 -1.27 -19.77
N VAL A 740 0.75 -0.24 -19.25
CA VAL A 740 1.28 -0.25 -17.88
C VAL A 740 0.42 0.61 -16.95
N ARG A 741 -0.14 1.71 -17.47
CA ARG A 741 -1.16 2.51 -16.79
C ARG A 741 -2.26 2.85 -17.79
N HIS A 742 -3.49 2.60 -17.42
CA HIS A 742 -4.64 2.93 -18.23
C HIS A 742 -5.84 3.23 -17.33
N PRO A 743 -6.43 4.43 -17.43
CA PRO A 743 -7.61 4.74 -16.63
C PRO A 743 -8.78 3.89 -17.13
N LEU A 744 -9.23 2.95 -16.29
CA LEU A 744 -10.49 2.23 -16.53
C LEU A 744 -11.70 3.18 -16.44
N LEU A 745 -11.54 4.28 -15.68
CA LEU A 745 -12.49 5.37 -15.52
C LEU A 745 -11.82 6.70 -15.87
N TRP A 746 -12.27 7.34 -16.95
CA TRP A 746 -11.66 8.53 -17.51
C TRP A 746 -12.58 9.75 -17.45
N ASN A 747 -12.08 10.86 -16.91
CA ASN A 747 -12.72 12.17 -17.02
C ASN A 747 -11.94 13.04 -18.03
N PRO A 748 -12.54 13.49 -19.15
CA PRO A 748 -11.86 14.30 -20.17
C PRO A 748 -11.28 15.61 -19.64
N VAL A 749 -11.88 16.18 -18.59
CA VAL A 749 -11.46 17.43 -17.95
C VAL A 749 -10.19 17.24 -17.10
N SER A 750 -9.91 16.00 -16.67
CA SER A 750 -8.79 15.69 -15.78
C SER A 750 -7.42 15.55 -16.47
N GLY A 751 -7.35 15.68 -17.81
CA GLY A 751 -6.08 15.58 -18.55
C GLY A 751 -5.39 14.22 -18.43
N GLN A 752 -6.14 13.16 -18.12
CA GLN A 752 -5.59 11.82 -17.90
C GLN A 752 -4.85 11.25 -19.11
N ARG A 753 -3.87 10.40 -18.81
CA ARG A 753 -2.95 9.82 -19.77
C ARG A 753 -2.87 8.31 -19.55
N ALA A 754 -2.55 7.58 -20.61
CA ALA A 754 -2.17 6.18 -20.51
C ALA A 754 -0.65 6.05 -20.62
N THR A 755 -0.05 5.19 -19.81
CA THR A 755 1.37 4.87 -19.88
C THR A 755 1.54 3.49 -20.50
N CYS A 756 2.22 3.43 -21.63
CA CYS A 756 2.58 2.21 -22.32
C CYS A 756 4.06 1.90 -22.08
N ARG A 757 4.40 0.62 -21.92
CA ARG A 757 5.77 0.12 -21.96
C ARG A 757 5.92 -0.80 -23.17
N LEU A 758 7.06 -0.65 -23.81
CA LEU A 758 7.40 -1.39 -25.01
C LEU A 758 8.28 -2.57 -24.63
N THR A 759 7.93 -3.75 -25.11
CA THR A 759 8.76 -4.94 -24.98
C THR A 759 9.59 -5.06 -26.24
N GLY A 760 10.89 -4.74 -26.14
CA GLY A 760 11.84 -4.67 -27.26
C GLY A 760 12.38 -3.24 -27.43
N LEU A 761 13.69 -3.06 -27.28
CA LEU A 761 14.36 -1.74 -27.28
C LEU A 761 14.45 -1.07 -28.66
N GLU A 762 14.08 -1.78 -29.73
CA GLU A 762 14.45 -1.40 -31.11
C GLU A 762 13.33 -0.69 -31.89
N ASN A 763 12.14 -0.52 -31.31
CA ASN A 763 11.01 0.09 -32.02
C ASN A 763 10.93 1.61 -31.75
N ALA A 764 11.47 2.40 -32.67
CA ALA A 764 11.31 3.86 -32.72
C ALA A 764 9.90 4.32 -33.20
N ALA A 765 8.96 3.38 -33.40
CA ALA A 765 7.61 3.70 -33.86
C ALA A 765 6.85 4.49 -32.79
N ALA A 766 6.20 5.58 -33.21
CA ALA A 766 5.35 6.36 -32.33
C ALA A 766 4.17 5.51 -31.83
N VAL A 767 3.84 5.63 -30.55
CA VAL A 767 2.63 5.03 -29.99
C VAL A 767 1.48 6.01 -30.22
N SER A 768 0.45 5.58 -30.92
CA SER A 768 -0.78 6.37 -31.08
C SER A 768 -1.90 5.78 -30.22
N CYS A 769 -2.78 6.64 -29.71
CA CYS A 769 -4.02 6.21 -29.07
C CYS A 769 -5.18 6.73 -29.90
N ARG A 770 -6.19 5.89 -30.11
CA ARG A 770 -7.51 6.35 -30.52
C ARG A 770 -8.57 5.78 -29.60
N ILE A 771 -9.57 6.59 -29.32
CA ILE A 771 -10.75 6.20 -28.57
C ILE A 771 -11.86 5.96 -29.57
N ILE A 772 -12.51 4.81 -29.49
CA ILE A 772 -13.54 4.37 -30.45
C ILE A 772 -14.86 4.28 -29.68
N ALA A 773 -15.92 4.89 -30.22
CA ALA A 773 -17.29 4.77 -29.74
C ALA A 773 -18.01 3.55 -30.37
N GLN A 774 -19.16 3.21 -29.80
CA GLN A 774 -20.00 2.11 -30.29
C GLN A 774 -20.46 2.29 -31.74
N ASP A 775 -20.73 3.53 -32.16
CA ASP A 775 -21.15 3.86 -33.52
C ASP A 775 -19.98 3.94 -34.53
N GLY A 776 -18.77 3.55 -34.10
CA GLY A 776 -17.57 3.55 -34.93
C GLY A 776 -16.88 4.91 -35.03
N ARG A 777 -17.42 5.99 -34.45
CA ARG A 777 -16.69 7.26 -34.35
C ARG A 777 -15.40 7.06 -33.56
N ALA A 778 -14.31 7.66 -34.05
CA ALA A 778 -13.01 7.56 -33.41
C ALA A 778 -12.41 8.96 -33.18
N TRP A 779 -11.77 9.13 -32.04
CA TRP A 779 -11.01 10.32 -31.68
C TRP A 779 -9.55 9.91 -31.55
N HIS A 780 -8.65 10.68 -32.13
CA HIS A 780 -7.23 10.37 -32.20
C HIS A 780 -6.44 11.31 -31.28
N ALA A 781 -5.54 10.74 -30.49
CA ALA A 781 -4.48 11.51 -29.85
C ALA A 781 -3.27 11.62 -30.78
N ASP A 782 -2.52 12.70 -30.61
CA ASP A 782 -1.24 12.87 -31.30
C ASP A 782 -0.31 11.69 -30.95
N PRO A 783 0.37 11.08 -31.94
CA PRO A 783 1.33 10.01 -31.70
C PRO A 783 2.46 10.50 -30.80
N VAL A 784 2.85 9.68 -29.83
CA VAL A 784 3.94 9.99 -28.90
C VAL A 784 5.12 9.08 -29.19
N THR A 785 6.28 9.68 -29.48
CA THR A 785 7.52 8.93 -29.63
C THR A 785 7.95 8.40 -28.25
N PRO A 786 8.16 7.08 -28.12
CA PRO A 786 8.60 6.49 -26.86
C PRO A 786 9.97 7.01 -26.42
N ARG A 787 10.18 7.18 -25.12
CA ARG A 787 11.48 7.50 -24.52
C ARG A 787 11.84 6.40 -23.52
N GLN A 788 13.03 5.82 -23.69
CA GLN A 788 13.55 4.76 -22.80
C GLN A 788 12.60 3.56 -22.63
N GLY A 789 11.88 3.19 -23.71
CA GLY A 789 10.91 2.08 -23.70
C GLY A 789 9.55 2.42 -23.09
N TRP A 790 9.27 3.69 -22.79
CA TRP A 790 8.01 4.17 -22.24
C TRP A 790 7.35 5.20 -23.17
N ALA A 791 6.03 5.16 -23.28
CA ALA A 791 5.24 6.17 -23.97
C ALA A 791 4.09 6.63 -23.07
N VAL A 792 4.02 7.92 -22.78
CA VAL A 792 2.89 8.52 -22.06
C VAL A 792 1.97 9.15 -23.08
N VAL A 793 0.87 8.47 -23.38
CA VAL A 793 -0.05 8.83 -24.47
C VAL A 793 -1.22 9.63 -23.88
N PRO A 794 -1.46 10.87 -24.32
CA PRO A 794 -2.64 11.62 -23.91
C PRO A 794 -3.90 10.93 -24.43
N LEU A 795 -4.99 10.99 -23.66
CA LEU A 795 -6.30 10.53 -24.12
C LEU A 795 -7.02 11.70 -24.81
N PRO A 796 -7.54 11.52 -26.04
CA PRO A 796 -8.24 12.58 -26.76
C PRO A 796 -9.58 12.86 -26.09
N ALA A 797 -9.99 14.11 -25.88
CA ALA A 797 -11.28 14.43 -25.25
C ALA A 797 -12.49 13.88 -26.04
N VAL A 798 -13.39 13.16 -25.36
CA VAL A 798 -14.60 12.57 -25.94
C VAL A 798 -15.80 12.79 -25.01
N PRO A 799 -17.05 12.69 -25.50
CA PRO A 799 -18.25 12.75 -24.66
C PRO A 799 -18.30 11.64 -23.59
N PRO A 800 -19.19 11.72 -22.58
CA PRO A 800 -19.40 10.61 -21.65
C PRO A 800 -20.00 9.39 -22.34
N GLY A 801 -19.56 8.20 -21.95
CA GLY A 801 -19.96 6.95 -22.59
C GLY A 801 -18.99 5.80 -22.31
N ALA A 802 -19.31 4.61 -22.82
CA ALA A 802 -18.38 3.50 -22.84
C ALA A 802 -17.61 3.50 -24.17
N TYR A 803 -16.29 3.32 -24.11
CA TYR A 803 -15.41 3.41 -25.26
C TYR A 803 -14.37 2.29 -25.26
N CYS A 804 -13.79 2.05 -26.43
CA CYS A 804 -12.58 1.23 -26.59
C CYS A 804 -11.40 2.16 -26.86
N ALA A 805 -10.41 2.21 -25.97
CA ALA A 805 -9.12 2.80 -26.32
C ALA A 805 -8.25 1.75 -27.01
N GLU A 806 -7.80 2.10 -28.21
CA GLU A 806 -6.86 1.31 -28.98
C GLU A 806 -5.51 2.05 -29.03
N TYR A 807 -4.49 1.40 -28.48
CA TYR A 807 -3.10 1.85 -28.50
C TYR A 807 -2.35 1.09 -29.58
N ARG A 808 -1.73 1.81 -30.53
CA ARG A 808 -1.03 1.21 -31.66
C ARG A 808 0.47 1.49 -31.60
N LEU A 809 1.25 0.46 -31.90
CA LEU A 809 2.68 0.52 -32.20
C LEU A 809 2.91 -0.13 -33.56
N GLY A 810 3.01 0.68 -34.62
CA GLY A 810 3.00 0.16 -35.99
C GLY A 810 1.68 -0.55 -36.32
N GLU A 811 1.75 -1.80 -36.76
CA GLU A 811 0.57 -2.65 -37.04
C GLU A 811 -0.01 -3.33 -35.79
N ASN A 812 0.74 -3.38 -34.69
CA ASN A 812 0.29 -4.00 -33.43
C ASN A 812 -0.64 -3.05 -32.67
N ALA A 813 -1.75 -3.57 -32.13
CA ALA A 813 -2.76 -2.76 -31.45
C ALA A 813 -3.29 -3.41 -30.15
N VAL A 814 -3.09 -2.76 -29.01
CA VAL A 814 -3.72 -3.19 -27.74
C VAL A 814 -5.03 -2.46 -27.55
N ARG A 815 -6.09 -3.19 -27.22
CA ARG A 815 -7.41 -2.62 -26.94
C ARG A 815 -7.78 -2.76 -25.48
N ARG A 816 -8.28 -1.68 -24.90
CA ARG A 816 -8.83 -1.64 -23.53
C ARG A 816 -10.17 -0.96 -23.48
N LYS A 817 -11.00 -1.46 -22.57
CA LYS A 817 -12.26 -0.82 -22.19
C LYS A 817 -11.96 0.46 -21.40
N ILE A 818 -12.65 1.55 -21.74
CA ILE A 818 -12.67 2.79 -20.95
C ILE A 818 -14.12 3.17 -20.67
N LEU A 819 -14.45 3.52 -19.42
CA LEU A 819 -15.63 4.34 -19.14
C LEU A 819 -15.23 5.81 -19.12
N VAL A 820 -15.86 6.64 -19.95
CA VAL A 820 -15.71 8.09 -19.90
C VAL A 820 -16.85 8.69 -19.09
N VAL A 821 -16.49 9.33 -17.98
CA VAL A 821 -17.39 10.01 -17.07
C VAL A 821 -17.31 11.52 -17.31
N GLN A 822 -18.45 12.20 -17.27
CA GLN A 822 -18.53 13.67 -17.43
C GLN A 822 -18.00 14.38 -16.20
#